data_AF-A0A933Q7N4-F1
#
_entry.id   AF-A0A933Q7N4-F1
#
_cell.length_a   1.000
_cell.length_b   1.000
_cell.length_c   1.000
_cell.angle_alpha   90.00
_cell.angle_beta   90.00
_cell.angle_gamma   90.00
#
_symmetry.space_group_name_H-M   'P 1'
#
loop_
_entity.id
_entity.type
_entity.pdbx_description
1 polymer ?
#
loop_
_entity_poly.entity_id
_entity_poly.type
_entity_poly.pdbx_seq_one_letter_code
_entity_poly.pdbx_strand_id
1 'polypeptide(L)'
;MLAAIAYGPSPALAQAGGIAPFDHNTTGFILDGAHVRERCESCHVQGTFRGTPRDCATCHRPGGLAPGKPASHIPTTVQCDSCHFTTSWTPANFRHRTTQGIAPGSCSTCHNGITAQGKPATHVVTSAPCDTCHKTASWLPAGYSHALVAPGTCATCHNGVRATGKPAAHIPTSAACDACHAPGVAFAPISVGVGTMHSSMAGPAAAGNCSTCHSGAFLTQNAQVKPSTHIPTSGQCDFCHASTTTWATALFDHATASPPAAGRCSSCHNGATALGKPTNHIPTSAQCDACHGNFTAFKPARMDHVGTAGQCASCHNGSYNFANALAKPATHIPTTAQCDACHLGGFINWSPATMNHAGMAGKCATCHSGGYLSQNAQTKPATHIPTTAQCDSCHSSTTTWATGTFNHATASPPAAGRCSSCHNGVSALGKPTTHIPTGAQCDSCHTNFTAFKPAQMNHMGTTGQCATCHNGSYLFANALAKPVSHIPTTAQCDSCHVNGFIAWSPATMNHAGLSRQCSTCHSGAYLSQNAQIKPPTHVATTTQCDTCHTSTVTWATAIYAHDASANGNCSTCHNSVTALGKPTNHIPTGAQCDACHAGFSAFRPARMSHAATTGPAAVGNCATCHSGAYVFANALARPANHIPTLAQCDTCHLSGYAAWSPSTMSHAGLAGQCSTCHSGAYLAQNAQAKTPTHIPTALQCDTAGCHSSTTSWA
;
A
#
# COMPACT_ATOMS: atom_id res chain seq x y z
N MET A 1 -136.75 15.62 -32.46
CA MET A 1 -137.79 14.64 -32.85
C MET A 1 -139.06 15.41 -33.14
N LEU A 2 -139.65 15.19 -34.34
CA LEU A 2 -141.06 15.36 -34.80
C LEU A 2 -141.91 16.56 -34.28
N ALA A 3 -142.84 17.18 -34.99
CA ALA A 3 -143.34 17.19 -36.36
C ALA A 3 -144.33 18.38 -36.46
N ALA A 4 -144.60 18.84 -37.69
CA ALA A 4 -145.66 19.80 -38.01
C ALA A 4 -147.07 19.25 -37.74
N ILE A 5 -148.08 20.13 -37.64
CA ILE A 5 -149.38 20.06 -38.34
C ILE A 5 -150.12 21.41 -38.14
N ALA A 6 -150.86 21.79 -39.19
CA ALA A 6 -151.56 23.05 -39.39
C ALA A 6 -153.09 22.90 -39.33
N TYR A 7 -153.75 24.07 -39.44
CA TYR A 7 -155.13 24.39 -39.82
C TYR A 7 -156.23 24.48 -38.73
N GLY A 8 -157.03 25.56 -38.86
CA GLY A 8 -158.15 26.00 -37.99
C GLY A 8 -159.41 25.12 -38.08
N PRO A 9 -160.65 25.62 -37.84
CA PRO A 9 -161.18 26.99 -38.03
C PRO A 9 -162.04 27.55 -36.86
N SER A 10 -162.49 28.81 -37.01
CA SER A 10 -163.52 29.52 -36.21
C SER A 10 -164.94 28.93 -36.45
N PRO A 11 -166.01 29.27 -35.67
CA PRO A 11 -166.64 30.61 -35.70
C PRO A 11 -167.24 31.12 -34.35
N ALA A 12 -167.25 32.46 -34.16
CA ALA A 12 -168.42 33.33 -33.92
C ALA A 12 -169.13 33.19 -32.54
N LEU A 13 -169.69 34.18 -31.85
CA LEU A 13 -170.12 35.58 -32.08
C LEU A 13 -170.33 36.16 -30.66
N ALA A 14 -170.02 37.44 -30.44
CA ALA A 14 -170.91 38.43 -29.81
C ALA A 14 -170.15 39.71 -29.44
N GLN A 15 -170.67 40.83 -29.99
CA GLN A 15 -170.59 42.23 -29.55
C GLN A 15 -170.34 42.45 -28.05
N ALA A 16 -169.90 43.60 -27.57
CA ALA A 16 -169.41 44.88 -28.10
C ALA A 16 -169.10 45.70 -26.84
N GLY A 17 -168.14 46.61 -26.91
CA GLY A 17 -167.89 47.56 -25.84
C GLY A 17 -166.58 48.29 -26.07
N GLY A 18 -166.64 49.40 -26.81
CA GLY A 18 -165.51 50.26 -27.07
C GLY A 18 -164.86 50.74 -25.77
N ILE A 19 -163.69 50.20 -25.49
CA ILE A 19 -162.66 50.82 -24.68
C ILE A 19 -161.47 50.91 -25.64
N ALA A 20 -160.93 52.12 -25.84
CA ALA A 20 -159.70 52.29 -26.61
C ALA A 20 -158.66 51.28 -26.07
N PRO A 21 -157.94 50.54 -26.94
CA PRO A 21 -156.95 49.58 -26.47
C PRO A 21 -155.98 50.30 -25.53
N PHE A 22 -155.90 49.84 -24.29
CA PHE A 22 -155.02 50.44 -23.29
C PHE A 22 -153.58 50.20 -23.70
N ASP A 23 -152.87 51.28 -24.07
CA ASP A 23 -151.48 51.20 -24.51
C ASP A 23 -150.52 51.23 -23.33
N HIS A 24 -149.96 50.05 -23.02
CA HIS A 24 -148.96 49.89 -21.97
C HIS A 24 -147.69 50.72 -22.21
N ASN A 25 -147.37 51.11 -23.45
CA ASN A 25 -146.19 51.91 -23.77
C ASN A 25 -146.25 53.30 -23.13
N THR A 26 -147.45 53.80 -22.85
CA THR A 26 -147.66 55.09 -22.17
C THR A 26 -147.47 55.02 -20.66
N THR A 27 -147.39 53.80 -20.11
CA THR A 27 -147.40 53.58 -18.66
C THR A 27 -146.01 53.45 -18.06
N GLY A 28 -144.95 53.37 -18.86
CA GLY A 28 -143.57 53.18 -18.41
C GLY A 28 -143.22 51.74 -18.01
N PHE A 29 -144.12 50.78 -18.26
CA PHE A 29 -143.80 49.35 -18.35
C PHE A 29 -144.28 48.86 -19.71
N ILE A 30 -143.35 48.81 -20.67
CA ILE A 30 -143.62 48.33 -22.03
C ILE A 30 -143.76 46.82 -21.95
N LEU A 31 -144.88 46.27 -22.41
CA LEU A 31 -145.01 44.82 -22.58
C LEU A 31 -144.16 44.42 -23.79
N ASP A 32 -143.14 43.60 -23.56
CA ASP A 32 -142.27 43.06 -24.58
C ASP A 32 -141.99 41.57 -24.33
N GLY A 33 -141.45 40.88 -25.35
CA GLY A 33 -141.12 39.47 -25.26
C GLY A 33 -142.29 38.59 -24.82
N ALA A 34 -142.08 37.76 -23.80
CA ALA A 34 -143.12 36.89 -23.26
C ALA A 34 -144.32 37.65 -22.67
N HIS A 35 -144.12 38.85 -22.10
CA HIS A 35 -145.15 39.60 -21.39
C HIS A 35 -146.27 40.13 -22.28
N VAL A 36 -146.03 40.31 -23.59
CA VAL A 36 -147.06 40.75 -24.56
C VAL A 36 -148.23 39.77 -24.65
N ARG A 37 -148.01 38.51 -24.31
CA ARG A 37 -149.01 37.44 -24.40
C ARG A 37 -149.74 37.18 -23.08
N GLU A 38 -149.38 37.88 -22.01
CA GLU A 38 -150.01 37.71 -20.72
C GLU A 38 -151.38 38.41 -20.66
N ARG A 39 -152.28 37.86 -19.84
CA ARG A 39 -153.59 38.45 -19.63
C ARG A 39 -153.52 39.55 -18.58
N CYS A 40 -154.40 40.54 -18.67
CA CYS A 40 -154.41 41.70 -17.76
C CYS A 40 -154.48 41.28 -16.28
N GLU A 41 -155.29 40.26 -15.96
CA GLU A 41 -155.47 39.76 -14.60
C GLU A 41 -154.23 39.08 -14.00
N SER A 42 -153.27 38.65 -14.82
CA SER A 42 -152.00 38.08 -14.35
C SER A 42 -151.13 39.14 -13.64
N CYS A 43 -151.31 40.41 -13.99
CA CYS A 43 -150.56 41.54 -13.43
C CYS A 43 -151.44 42.41 -12.51
N HIS A 44 -152.72 42.59 -12.87
CA HIS A 44 -153.66 43.46 -12.17
C HIS A 44 -154.61 42.67 -11.27
N VAL A 45 -154.07 42.18 -10.16
CA VAL A 45 -154.80 41.40 -9.17
C VAL A 45 -155.99 42.22 -8.64
N GLN A 46 -157.17 41.59 -8.61
CA GLN A 46 -158.44 42.22 -8.19
C GLN A 46 -158.80 43.49 -8.98
N GLY A 47 -158.28 43.64 -10.22
CA GLY A 47 -158.56 44.81 -11.05
C GLY A 47 -157.82 46.09 -10.60
N THR A 48 -156.78 45.97 -9.78
CA THR A 48 -155.96 47.12 -9.37
C THR A 48 -154.89 47.41 -10.43
N PHE A 49 -155.09 48.48 -11.20
CA PHE A 49 -154.19 48.85 -12.30
C PHE A 49 -153.02 49.75 -11.88
N ARG A 50 -153.24 50.69 -10.95
CA ARG A 50 -152.20 51.60 -10.45
C ARG A 50 -151.34 50.94 -9.39
N GLY A 51 -150.03 51.18 -9.45
CA GLY A 51 -149.08 50.68 -8.46
C GLY A 51 -148.55 49.27 -8.74
N THR A 52 -148.92 48.66 -9.87
CA THR A 52 -148.34 47.40 -10.34
C THR A 52 -146.82 47.57 -10.48
N PRO A 53 -145.99 46.74 -9.81
CA PRO A 53 -144.54 46.82 -9.89
C PRO A 53 -144.03 46.69 -11.32
N ARG A 54 -142.92 47.37 -11.62
CA ARG A 54 -142.32 47.42 -12.97
C ARG A 54 -140.97 46.73 -13.05
N ASP A 55 -140.37 46.41 -11.92
CA ASP A 55 -139.09 45.72 -11.86
C ASP A 55 -139.30 44.20 -11.86
N CYS A 56 -138.42 43.49 -12.55
CA CYS A 56 -138.53 42.05 -12.71
C CYS A 56 -138.55 41.34 -11.34
N ALA A 57 -137.75 41.79 -10.39
CA ALA A 57 -137.56 41.12 -9.10
C ALA A 57 -138.80 41.17 -8.19
N THR A 58 -139.59 42.23 -8.26
CA THR A 58 -140.82 42.34 -7.46
C THR A 58 -141.92 41.43 -7.99
N CYS A 59 -142.03 41.27 -9.31
CA CYS A 59 -142.98 40.34 -9.93
C CYS A 59 -142.50 38.88 -9.84
N HIS A 60 -141.22 38.63 -10.13
CA HIS A 60 -140.57 37.31 -10.11
C HIS A 60 -139.88 37.04 -8.77
N ARG A 61 -140.68 36.73 -7.76
CA ARG A 61 -140.23 36.33 -6.43
C ARG A 61 -141.02 35.12 -5.91
N PRO A 62 -140.48 34.34 -4.96
CA PRO A 62 -141.27 33.29 -4.31
C PRO A 62 -142.59 33.85 -3.75
N GLY A 63 -143.73 33.29 -4.18
CA GLY A 63 -145.07 33.79 -3.80
C GLY A 63 -145.50 35.11 -4.48
N GLY A 64 -144.76 35.58 -5.49
CA GLY A 64 -145.10 36.74 -6.31
C GLY A 64 -146.06 36.41 -7.46
N LEU A 65 -146.18 37.35 -8.40
CA LEU A 65 -147.04 37.22 -9.60
C LEU A 65 -146.47 36.22 -10.61
N ALA A 66 -145.16 35.95 -10.55
CA ALA A 66 -144.48 34.98 -11.39
C ALA A 66 -143.38 34.24 -10.61
N PRO A 67 -142.93 33.05 -11.07
CA PRO A 67 -141.87 32.30 -10.42
C PRO A 67 -140.59 33.13 -10.25
N GLY A 68 -140.02 33.08 -9.03
CA GLY A 68 -138.75 33.73 -8.71
C GLY A 68 -137.52 32.92 -9.09
N LYS A 69 -136.35 33.39 -8.65
CA LYS A 69 -135.06 32.72 -8.88
C LYS A 69 -135.08 31.28 -8.29
N PRO A 70 -134.74 30.24 -9.07
CA PRO A 70 -134.62 28.88 -8.52
C PRO A 70 -133.46 28.78 -7.53
N ALA A 71 -133.44 27.75 -6.68
CA ALA A 71 -132.39 27.55 -5.68
C ALA A 71 -130.98 27.39 -6.30
N SER A 72 -130.89 26.94 -7.56
CA SER A 72 -129.66 26.82 -8.33
C SER A 72 -129.20 28.12 -9.00
N HIS A 73 -129.93 29.23 -8.82
CA HIS A 73 -129.57 30.52 -9.39
C HIS A 73 -128.33 31.10 -8.69
N ILE A 74 -127.42 31.67 -9.46
CA ILE A 74 -126.26 32.41 -8.93
C ILE A 74 -126.72 33.53 -7.96
N PRO A 75 -126.17 33.63 -6.74
CA PRO A 75 -126.49 34.73 -5.84
C PRO A 75 -126.12 36.06 -6.51
N THR A 76 -127.12 36.91 -6.76
CA THR A 76 -126.92 38.22 -7.40
C THR A 76 -127.99 39.21 -6.97
N THR A 77 -127.54 40.44 -6.73
CA THR A 77 -128.37 41.63 -6.48
C THR A 77 -128.48 42.52 -7.73
N VAL A 78 -127.83 42.15 -8.84
CA VAL A 78 -127.92 42.86 -10.12
C VAL A 78 -129.31 42.67 -10.71
N GLN A 79 -129.78 43.69 -11.45
CA GLN A 79 -131.06 43.66 -12.16
C GLN A 79 -131.12 42.49 -13.15
N CYS A 80 -132.29 41.87 -13.28
CA CYS A 80 -132.46 40.62 -14.03
C CYS A 80 -132.14 40.80 -15.53
N ASP A 81 -132.43 41.97 -16.09
CA ASP A 81 -132.16 42.38 -17.48
C ASP A 81 -130.66 42.43 -17.83
N SER A 82 -129.79 42.45 -16.83
CA SER A 82 -128.34 42.37 -17.05
C SER A 82 -127.88 40.96 -17.45
N CYS A 83 -128.70 39.93 -17.22
CA CYS A 83 -128.41 38.54 -17.56
C CYS A 83 -129.48 37.89 -18.44
N HIS A 84 -130.74 38.31 -18.31
CA HIS A 84 -131.88 37.74 -19.00
C HIS A 84 -132.48 38.74 -19.97
N PHE A 85 -133.07 38.24 -21.06
CA PHE A 85 -133.85 39.07 -21.99
C PHE A 85 -135.30 38.61 -21.97
N THR A 86 -136.23 39.56 -22.10
CA THR A 86 -137.69 39.30 -22.12
C THR A 86 -138.11 38.41 -23.30
N THR A 87 -137.33 38.41 -24.38
CA THR A 87 -137.49 37.56 -25.56
C THR A 87 -136.77 36.21 -25.46
N SER A 88 -135.80 36.07 -24.55
CA SER A 88 -135.01 34.84 -24.34
C SER A 88 -134.49 34.80 -22.91
N TRP A 89 -135.29 34.22 -22.02
CA TRP A 89 -134.96 34.16 -20.60
C TRP A 89 -133.87 33.12 -20.29
N THR A 90 -133.82 32.03 -21.07
CA THR A 90 -132.83 30.96 -20.92
C THR A 90 -132.21 30.60 -22.27
N PRO A 91 -130.87 30.48 -22.38
CA PRO A 91 -129.88 30.65 -21.31
C PRO A 91 -129.64 32.12 -20.96
N ALA A 92 -129.25 32.39 -19.71
CA ALA A 92 -128.81 33.71 -19.30
C ALA A 92 -127.47 34.06 -19.96
N ASN A 93 -127.29 35.32 -20.37
CA ASN A 93 -126.05 35.84 -20.94
C ASN A 93 -125.09 36.28 -19.83
N PHE A 94 -124.56 35.31 -19.07
CA PHE A 94 -123.58 35.59 -18.02
C PHE A 94 -122.17 35.81 -18.62
N ARG A 95 -121.54 36.93 -18.29
CA ARG A 95 -120.16 37.27 -18.68
C ARG A 95 -119.39 37.77 -17.46
N HIS A 96 -118.08 37.57 -17.45
CA HIS A 96 -117.21 38.08 -16.38
C HIS A 96 -116.89 39.57 -16.59
N ARG A 97 -117.90 40.44 -16.44
CA ARG A 97 -117.79 41.90 -16.64
C ARG A 97 -118.28 42.66 -15.41
N THR A 98 -117.71 43.84 -15.19
CA THR A 98 -118.05 44.72 -14.06
C THR A 98 -119.52 45.14 -14.06
N THR A 99 -120.13 45.31 -15.23
CA THR A 99 -121.56 45.62 -15.37
C THR A 99 -122.49 44.53 -14.84
N GLN A 100 -121.99 43.29 -14.66
CA GLN A 100 -122.72 42.18 -14.06
C GLN A 100 -122.28 41.93 -12.60
N GLY A 101 -121.64 42.90 -11.96
CA GLY A 101 -121.25 42.85 -10.55
C GLY A 101 -119.94 42.12 -10.28
N ILE A 102 -119.14 41.80 -11.31
CA ILE A 102 -117.87 41.09 -11.16
C ILE A 102 -116.72 42.11 -11.15
N ALA A 103 -116.17 42.39 -9.96
CA ALA A 103 -115.06 43.33 -9.80
C ALA A 103 -113.70 42.63 -9.97
N PRO A 104 -112.65 43.35 -10.45
CA PRO A 104 -111.27 42.88 -10.36
C PRO A 104 -110.92 42.41 -8.94
N GLY A 105 -110.21 41.30 -8.84
CA GLY A 105 -109.86 40.63 -7.58
C GLY A 105 -110.97 39.89 -6.84
N SER A 106 -112.22 39.92 -7.30
CA SER A 106 -113.33 39.21 -6.64
C SER A 106 -113.54 37.78 -7.14
N CYS A 107 -112.68 37.24 -8.03
CA CYS A 107 -112.92 35.96 -8.69
C CYS A 107 -113.13 34.79 -7.72
N SER A 108 -112.43 34.81 -6.58
CA SER A 108 -112.48 33.76 -5.55
C SER A 108 -113.82 33.67 -4.83
N THR A 109 -114.68 34.68 -4.89
CA THR A 109 -116.02 34.63 -4.24
C THR A 109 -116.95 33.64 -4.94
N CYS A 110 -116.79 33.46 -6.26
CA CYS A 110 -117.52 32.46 -7.05
C CYS A 110 -116.66 31.24 -7.40
N HIS A 111 -115.39 31.41 -7.72
CA HIS A 111 -114.45 30.30 -7.98
C HIS A 111 -113.87 29.73 -6.68
N ASN A 112 -114.76 29.29 -5.80
CA ASN A 112 -114.47 28.77 -4.47
C ASN A 112 -114.52 27.22 -4.39
N GLY A 113 -114.77 26.55 -5.51
CA GLY A 113 -114.95 25.09 -5.57
C GLY A 113 -116.37 24.60 -5.26
N ILE A 114 -117.27 25.50 -4.83
CA ILE A 114 -118.69 25.23 -4.57
C ILE A 114 -119.54 25.84 -5.68
N THR A 115 -119.47 27.16 -5.88
CA THR A 115 -120.29 27.89 -6.87
C THR A 115 -119.75 27.70 -8.28
N ALA A 116 -118.43 27.75 -8.43
CA ALA A 116 -117.69 27.47 -9.65
C ALA A 116 -116.34 26.83 -9.31
N GLN A 117 -115.72 26.16 -10.28
CA GLN A 117 -114.43 25.50 -10.09
C GLN A 117 -113.38 26.49 -9.57
N GLY A 118 -112.77 26.17 -8.43
CA GLY A 118 -111.68 26.94 -7.83
C GLY A 118 -110.30 26.58 -8.36
N LYS A 119 -109.26 26.88 -7.58
CA LYS A 119 -107.87 26.55 -7.92
C LYS A 119 -107.69 25.01 -7.97
N PRO A 120 -107.22 24.42 -9.09
CA PRO A 120 -106.92 22.99 -9.13
C PRO A 120 -105.72 22.65 -8.23
N ALA A 121 -105.56 21.38 -7.86
CA ALA A 121 -104.47 20.94 -6.96
C ALA A 121 -103.06 21.26 -7.48
N THR A 122 -102.91 21.41 -8.80
CA THR A 122 -101.65 21.76 -9.47
C THR A 122 -101.41 23.26 -9.61
N HIS A 123 -102.28 24.10 -9.06
CA HIS A 123 -102.14 25.56 -9.10
C HIS A 123 -101.02 26.03 -8.17
N VAL A 124 -100.26 27.04 -8.59
CA VAL A 124 -99.22 27.67 -7.76
C VAL A 124 -99.81 28.22 -6.47
N VAL A 125 -99.15 28.00 -5.33
CA VAL A 125 -99.59 28.55 -4.04
C VAL A 125 -99.43 30.07 -4.07
N THR A 126 -100.54 30.79 -4.12
CA THR A 126 -100.56 32.25 -4.18
C THR A 126 -101.80 32.82 -3.49
N SER A 127 -101.61 33.93 -2.77
CA SER A 127 -102.67 34.79 -2.23
C SER A 127 -103.01 35.96 -3.15
N ALA A 128 -102.30 36.12 -4.27
CA ALA A 128 -102.57 37.18 -5.23
C ALA A 128 -103.99 37.04 -5.84
N PRO A 129 -104.65 38.16 -6.17
CA PRO A 129 -105.87 38.17 -6.95
C PRO A 129 -105.72 37.39 -8.26
N CYS A 130 -106.72 36.59 -8.66
CA CYS A 130 -106.61 35.69 -9.82
C CYS A 130 -106.32 36.45 -11.13
N ASP A 131 -106.85 37.66 -11.25
CA ASP A 131 -106.66 38.59 -12.36
C ASP A 131 -105.23 39.15 -12.50
N THR A 132 -104.36 38.88 -11.51
CA THR A 132 -102.91 39.11 -11.63
C THR A 132 -102.30 38.21 -12.70
N CYS A 133 -102.81 36.98 -12.83
CA CYS A 133 -102.25 35.96 -13.72
C CYS A 133 -103.21 35.58 -14.86
N HIS A 134 -104.51 35.69 -14.63
CA HIS A 134 -105.55 35.26 -15.56
C HIS A 134 -106.32 36.43 -16.13
N LYS A 135 -106.67 36.36 -17.42
CA LYS A 135 -107.54 37.36 -18.05
C LYS A 135 -108.93 36.76 -18.24
N THR A 136 -109.99 37.51 -17.97
CA THR A 136 -111.38 37.04 -18.15
C THR A 136 -111.74 36.76 -19.63
N ALA A 137 -111.02 37.37 -20.57
CA ALA A 137 -111.14 37.09 -22.00
C ALA A 137 -110.40 35.82 -22.45
N SER A 138 -109.40 35.37 -21.70
CA SER A 138 -108.60 34.16 -22.00
C SER A 138 -107.97 33.65 -20.71
N TRP A 139 -108.63 32.68 -20.07
CA TRP A 139 -108.22 32.20 -18.76
C TRP A 139 -106.90 31.41 -18.80
N LEU A 140 -106.63 30.72 -19.91
CA LEU A 140 -105.38 30.02 -20.18
C LEU A 140 -104.81 30.46 -21.55
N PRO A 141 -103.47 30.57 -21.67
CA PRO A 141 -102.46 30.40 -20.62
C PRO A 141 -102.45 31.57 -19.63
N ALA A 142 -102.11 31.29 -18.37
CA ALA A 142 -101.85 32.32 -17.38
C ALA A 142 -100.54 33.05 -17.72
N GLY A 143 -100.53 34.38 -17.62
CA GLY A 143 -99.33 35.20 -17.85
C GLY A 143 -98.80 35.75 -16.54
N TYR A 144 -97.49 35.66 -16.32
CA TYR A 144 -96.82 36.26 -15.16
C TYR A 144 -95.64 37.13 -15.62
N SER A 145 -95.51 38.33 -15.06
CA SER A 145 -94.40 39.24 -15.35
C SER A 145 -93.30 39.10 -14.30
N HIS A 146 -92.10 38.74 -14.73
CA HIS A 146 -90.91 38.71 -13.88
C HIS A 146 -90.40 40.11 -13.49
N ALA A 147 -90.95 41.19 -14.09
CA ALA A 147 -90.52 42.57 -13.83
C ALA A 147 -90.75 43.04 -12.39
N LEU A 148 -91.62 42.35 -11.65
CA LEU A 148 -91.96 42.69 -10.26
C LEU A 148 -91.26 41.78 -9.23
N VAL A 149 -90.38 40.88 -9.69
CA VAL A 149 -89.58 40.03 -8.80
C VAL A 149 -88.39 40.85 -8.30
N ALA A 150 -88.24 40.93 -6.98
CA ALA A 150 -87.13 41.66 -6.38
C ALA A 150 -85.78 41.03 -6.79
N PRO A 151 -84.77 41.84 -7.17
CA PRO A 151 -83.40 41.38 -7.37
C PRO A 151 -82.92 40.51 -6.19
N GLY A 152 -82.14 39.47 -6.47
CA GLY A 152 -81.68 38.52 -5.47
C GLY A 152 -82.66 37.41 -5.05
N THR A 153 -83.95 37.51 -5.40
CA THR A 153 -84.98 36.55 -4.90
C THR A 153 -85.30 35.41 -5.85
N CYS A 154 -84.66 35.33 -7.03
CA CYS A 154 -85.00 34.35 -8.08
C CYS A 154 -85.05 32.91 -7.56
N ALA A 155 -84.14 32.54 -6.66
CA ALA A 155 -84.02 31.19 -6.10
C ALA A 155 -85.21 30.78 -5.21
N THR A 156 -86.03 31.70 -4.69
CA THR A 156 -87.22 31.34 -3.88
C THR A 156 -88.30 30.67 -4.72
N CYS A 157 -88.32 30.94 -6.03
CA CYS A 157 -89.20 30.30 -7.00
C CYS A 157 -88.46 29.27 -7.86
N HIS A 158 -87.24 29.57 -8.32
CA HIS A 158 -86.40 28.67 -9.12
C HIS A 158 -85.56 27.73 -8.26
N ASN A 159 -86.25 26.92 -7.44
CA ASN A 159 -85.63 25.98 -6.50
C ASN A 159 -85.71 24.50 -6.95
N GLY A 160 -86.16 24.23 -8.18
CA GLY A 160 -86.35 22.87 -8.69
C GLY A 160 -87.66 22.20 -8.25
N VAL A 161 -88.41 22.81 -7.33
CA VAL A 161 -89.72 22.33 -6.87
C VAL A 161 -90.85 23.21 -7.42
N ARG A 162 -90.74 24.54 -7.27
CA ARG A 162 -91.77 25.50 -7.70
C ARG A 162 -91.61 25.91 -9.17
N ALA A 163 -90.37 26.06 -9.61
CA ALA A 163 -89.97 26.29 -10.99
C ALA A 163 -88.59 25.69 -11.23
N THR A 164 -88.23 25.48 -12.48
CA THR A 164 -86.92 24.93 -12.88
C THR A 164 -85.79 25.71 -12.21
N GLY A 165 -84.98 25.02 -11.41
CA GLY A 165 -83.82 25.60 -10.75
C GLY A 165 -82.54 25.47 -11.57
N LYS A 166 -81.38 25.62 -10.93
CA LYS A 166 -80.07 25.42 -11.56
C LYS A 166 -79.96 23.96 -12.06
N PRO A 167 -79.70 23.70 -13.36
CA PRO A 167 -79.45 22.35 -13.85
C PRO A 167 -78.13 21.78 -13.29
N ALA A 168 -77.96 20.45 -13.35
CA ALA A 168 -76.75 19.79 -12.84
C ALA A 168 -75.45 20.27 -13.53
N ALA A 169 -75.53 20.74 -14.79
CA ALA A 169 -74.42 21.30 -15.55
C ALA A 169 -74.17 22.80 -15.29
N HIS A 170 -74.90 23.41 -14.35
CA HIS A 170 -74.71 24.80 -13.98
C HIS A 170 -73.41 24.97 -13.18
N ILE A 171 -72.69 26.06 -13.42
CA ILE A 171 -71.45 26.38 -12.71
C ILE A 171 -71.75 26.55 -11.20
N PRO A 172 -71.00 25.91 -10.29
CA PRO A 172 -71.27 26.00 -8.85
C PRO A 172 -71.11 27.45 -8.35
N THR A 173 -72.20 28.05 -7.85
CA THR A 173 -72.18 29.40 -7.29
C THR A 173 -73.27 29.59 -6.24
N SER A 174 -72.95 30.35 -5.18
CA SER A 174 -73.91 30.86 -4.19
C SER A 174 -74.32 32.31 -4.46
N ALA A 175 -73.79 32.94 -5.51
CA ALA A 175 -74.22 34.27 -5.92
C ALA A 175 -75.69 34.25 -6.34
N ALA A 176 -76.35 35.39 -6.16
CA ALA A 176 -77.70 35.59 -6.64
C ALA A 176 -77.74 35.46 -8.18
N CYS A 177 -78.83 34.91 -8.72
CA CYS A 177 -78.92 34.57 -10.15
C CYS A 177 -78.72 35.79 -11.06
N ASP A 178 -79.15 36.96 -10.61
CA ASP A 178 -79.03 38.26 -11.27
C ASP A 178 -77.60 38.82 -11.35
N ALA A 179 -76.65 38.25 -10.59
CA ALA A 179 -75.23 38.55 -10.75
C ALA A 179 -74.66 38.02 -12.07
N CYS A 180 -75.29 37.00 -12.65
CA CYS A 180 -74.86 36.38 -13.91
C CYS A 180 -75.92 36.43 -15.01
N HIS A 181 -77.21 36.46 -14.66
CA HIS A 181 -78.32 36.41 -15.61
C HIS A 181 -79.14 37.70 -15.57
N ALA A 182 -79.38 38.30 -16.74
CA ALA A 182 -80.23 39.48 -16.83
C ALA A 182 -81.71 39.13 -16.51
N PRO A 183 -82.44 39.98 -15.75
CA PRO A 183 -83.87 39.79 -15.50
C PRO A 183 -84.69 39.86 -16.80
N GLY A 184 -85.66 38.96 -16.97
CA GLY A 184 -86.72 39.11 -17.99
C GLY A 184 -86.57 38.33 -19.30
N VAL A 185 -85.57 37.45 -19.43
CA VAL A 185 -85.47 36.49 -20.53
C VAL A 185 -85.39 35.07 -19.99
N ALA A 186 -85.75 34.07 -20.81
CA ALA A 186 -85.51 32.66 -20.50
C ALA A 186 -84.06 32.45 -20.02
N PHE A 187 -83.82 31.48 -19.12
CA PHE A 187 -82.47 31.10 -18.68
C PHE A 187 -81.67 30.54 -19.86
N ALA A 188 -81.17 31.42 -20.72
CA ALA A 188 -80.30 31.12 -21.83
C ALA A 188 -78.84 31.14 -21.35
N PRO A 189 -77.93 30.36 -22.00
CA PRO A 189 -76.51 30.48 -21.77
C PRO A 189 -76.07 31.89 -22.16
N ILE A 190 -75.67 32.69 -21.18
CA ILE A 190 -75.09 34.01 -21.42
C ILE A 190 -73.57 33.90 -21.37
N SER A 191 -72.89 34.63 -22.23
CA SER A 191 -71.44 34.78 -22.18
C SER A 191 -71.08 35.68 -21.00
N VAL A 192 -70.77 35.07 -19.86
CA VAL A 192 -70.20 35.77 -18.70
C VAL A 192 -68.71 36.04 -18.94
N GLY A 193 -68.25 37.24 -18.56
CA GLY A 193 -66.83 37.59 -18.61
C GLY A 193 -66.02 36.76 -17.61
N VAL A 194 -64.85 36.26 -18.04
CA VAL A 194 -63.96 35.39 -17.25
C VAL A 194 -63.57 36.03 -15.91
N GLY A 195 -63.38 37.35 -15.86
CA GLY A 195 -63.08 38.08 -14.63
C GLY A 195 -64.23 38.03 -13.61
N THR A 196 -65.46 38.27 -14.06
CA THR A 196 -66.67 38.22 -13.23
C THR A 196 -66.94 36.81 -12.72
N MET A 197 -66.65 35.78 -13.53
CA MET A 197 -66.76 34.39 -13.10
C MET A 197 -65.85 34.10 -11.90
N HIS A 198 -64.54 34.36 -12.01
CA HIS A 198 -63.59 34.04 -10.94
C HIS A 198 -63.85 34.80 -9.64
N SER A 199 -64.34 36.05 -9.71
CA SER A 199 -64.67 36.84 -8.52
C SER A 199 -66.00 36.44 -7.85
N SER A 200 -66.88 35.72 -8.55
CA SER A 200 -68.23 35.36 -8.07
C SER A 200 -68.37 33.88 -7.66
N MET A 201 -67.27 33.12 -7.65
CA MET A 201 -67.24 31.74 -7.16
C MET A 201 -67.07 31.68 -5.64
N ALA A 202 -67.72 30.70 -5.01
CA ALA A 202 -67.63 30.45 -3.58
C ALA A 202 -67.55 28.95 -3.28
N GLY A 203 -67.10 28.60 -2.06
CA GLY A 203 -66.98 27.21 -1.62
C GLY A 203 -65.81 26.47 -2.31
N PRO A 204 -65.97 25.20 -2.71
CA PRO A 204 -64.90 24.40 -3.34
C PRO A 204 -64.35 25.00 -4.65
N ALA A 205 -65.07 25.95 -5.27
CA ALA A 205 -64.66 26.64 -6.49
C ALA A 205 -64.12 28.07 -6.24
N ALA A 206 -63.91 28.47 -4.98
CA ALA A 206 -63.40 29.79 -4.62
C ALA A 206 -61.97 30.03 -5.14
N ALA A 207 -61.56 31.32 -5.16
CA ALA A 207 -60.19 31.72 -5.48
C ALA A 207 -59.19 30.95 -4.59
N GLY A 208 -58.23 30.27 -5.22
CA GLY A 208 -57.26 29.37 -4.56
C GLY A 208 -57.59 27.87 -4.65
N ASN A 209 -58.74 27.49 -5.18
CA ASN A 209 -59.08 26.07 -5.47
C ASN A 209 -59.42 25.84 -6.95
N CYS A 210 -58.51 26.27 -7.82
CA CYS A 210 -58.67 26.25 -9.28
C CYS A 210 -58.94 24.83 -9.82
N SER A 211 -58.32 23.82 -9.19
CA SER A 211 -58.38 22.43 -9.63
C SER A 211 -59.80 21.85 -9.66
N THR A 212 -60.73 22.36 -8.83
CA THR A 212 -62.14 21.95 -8.82
C THR A 212 -62.82 22.17 -10.17
N CYS A 213 -62.66 23.38 -10.74
CA CYS A 213 -63.28 23.74 -12.02
C CYS A 213 -62.40 23.39 -13.23
N HIS A 214 -61.07 23.48 -13.08
CA HIS A 214 -60.09 23.23 -14.15
C HIS A 214 -59.58 21.78 -14.18
N SER A 215 -60.36 20.84 -13.63
CA SER A 215 -60.11 19.39 -13.65
C SER A 215 -60.36 18.72 -15.01
N GLY A 216 -61.06 19.41 -15.91
CA GLY A 216 -61.56 18.87 -17.18
C GLY A 216 -63.04 18.45 -17.16
N ALA A 217 -63.68 18.43 -15.99
CA ALA A 217 -65.11 18.16 -15.89
C ALA A 217 -66.00 19.27 -16.51
N PHE A 218 -65.50 20.52 -16.57
CA PHE A 218 -66.27 21.70 -17.00
C PHE A 218 -65.83 22.28 -18.36
N LEU A 219 -65.25 21.46 -19.23
CA LEU A 219 -64.81 21.89 -20.57
C LEU A 219 -65.95 22.47 -21.42
N THR A 220 -67.17 21.95 -21.25
CA THR A 220 -68.37 22.44 -21.97
C THR A 220 -68.82 23.83 -21.50
N GLN A 221 -68.37 24.28 -20.33
CA GLN A 221 -68.53 25.64 -19.81
C GLN A 221 -67.28 26.50 -20.08
N ASN A 222 -66.42 26.08 -21.01
CA ASN A 222 -65.19 26.77 -21.42
C ASN A 222 -64.13 26.90 -20.30
N ALA A 223 -64.15 26.02 -19.30
CA ALA A 223 -63.08 25.94 -18.32
C ALA A 223 -61.81 25.40 -18.97
N GLN A 224 -60.70 26.12 -18.89
CA GLN A 224 -59.41 25.66 -19.40
C GLN A 224 -58.86 24.50 -18.56
N VAL A 225 -57.97 23.69 -19.15
CA VAL A 225 -57.27 22.61 -18.43
C VAL A 225 -55.77 22.68 -18.71
N LYS A 226 -54.99 21.99 -17.88
CA LYS A 226 -53.55 21.85 -18.09
C LYS A 226 -53.29 21.23 -19.48
N PRO A 227 -52.51 21.88 -20.36
CA PRO A 227 -52.11 21.28 -21.63
C PRO A 227 -51.21 20.06 -21.40
N SER A 228 -51.04 19.20 -22.42
CA SER A 228 -50.21 17.99 -22.32
C SER A 228 -48.73 18.26 -22.02
N THR A 229 -48.27 19.48 -22.27
CA THR A 229 -46.90 19.96 -21.97
C THR A 229 -46.75 20.52 -20.56
N HIS A 230 -47.83 20.59 -19.77
CA HIS A 230 -47.79 21.12 -18.42
C HIS A 230 -47.09 20.15 -17.46
N ILE A 231 -46.32 20.70 -16.51
CA ILE A 231 -45.66 19.91 -15.46
C ILE A 231 -46.69 19.12 -14.62
N PRO A 232 -46.50 17.82 -14.36
CA PRO A 232 -47.41 17.07 -13.51
C PRO A 232 -47.39 17.63 -12.09
N THR A 233 -48.52 18.12 -11.60
CA THR A 233 -48.65 18.66 -10.25
C THR A 233 -50.05 18.43 -9.70
N SER A 234 -50.13 18.03 -8.43
CA SER A 234 -51.34 17.97 -7.62
C SER A 234 -51.58 19.26 -6.81
N GLY A 235 -50.62 20.19 -6.82
CA GLY A 235 -50.73 21.49 -6.16
C GLY A 235 -51.74 22.41 -6.84
N GLN A 236 -52.22 23.41 -6.10
CA GLN A 236 -53.09 24.45 -6.62
C GLN A 236 -52.32 25.37 -7.58
N CYS A 237 -53.01 25.89 -8.58
CA CYS A 237 -52.39 26.59 -9.71
C CYS A 237 -51.72 27.92 -9.32
N ASP A 238 -52.27 28.60 -8.32
CA ASP A 238 -51.80 29.86 -7.74
C ASP A 238 -50.46 29.74 -7.00
N PHE A 239 -50.04 28.53 -6.65
CA PHE A 239 -48.70 28.27 -6.14
C PHE A 239 -47.61 28.51 -7.20
N CYS A 240 -47.90 28.17 -8.46
CA CYS A 240 -46.94 28.29 -9.57
C CYS A 240 -47.20 29.53 -10.43
N HIS A 241 -48.46 29.94 -10.57
CA HIS A 241 -48.85 31.04 -11.44
C HIS A 241 -49.18 32.29 -10.61
N ALA A 242 -48.34 33.32 -10.76
CA ALA A 242 -48.57 34.64 -10.16
C ALA A 242 -49.83 35.34 -10.71
N SER A 243 -50.26 34.97 -11.92
CA SER A 243 -51.53 35.39 -12.52
C SER A 243 -52.23 34.18 -13.13
N THR A 244 -53.42 33.89 -12.62
CA THR A 244 -54.31 32.81 -13.09
C THR A 244 -55.29 33.27 -14.17
N THR A 245 -55.26 34.55 -14.55
CA THR A 245 -56.12 35.12 -15.61
C THR A 245 -55.38 35.31 -16.93
N THR A 246 -54.08 35.60 -16.88
CA THR A 246 -53.23 35.76 -18.07
C THR A 246 -52.27 34.59 -18.29
N TRP A 247 -52.19 33.66 -17.33
CA TRP A 247 -51.28 32.51 -17.34
C TRP A 247 -49.85 32.89 -17.76
N ALA A 248 -49.35 34.02 -17.23
CA ALA A 248 -47.97 34.42 -17.43
C ALA A 248 -47.01 33.30 -16.97
N THR A 249 -45.83 33.26 -17.58
CA THR A 249 -44.83 32.21 -17.36
C THR A 249 -44.61 31.99 -15.86
N ALA A 250 -44.96 30.79 -15.39
CA ALA A 250 -44.77 30.39 -14.01
C ALA A 250 -43.27 30.45 -13.66
N LEU A 251 -42.92 31.16 -12.59
CA LEU A 251 -41.60 31.08 -11.99
C LEU A 251 -41.60 29.81 -11.13
N PHE A 252 -41.01 28.73 -11.63
CA PHE A 252 -40.92 27.48 -10.89
C PHE A 252 -39.74 27.52 -9.92
N ASP A 253 -40.04 27.64 -8.63
CA ASP A 253 -39.04 27.51 -7.57
C ASP A 253 -38.78 26.02 -7.27
N HIS A 254 -37.57 25.58 -7.61
CA HIS A 254 -37.14 24.20 -7.40
C HIS A 254 -37.01 23.84 -5.91
N ALA A 255 -36.82 24.82 -5.02
CA ALA A 255 -36.70 24.59 -3.58
C ALA A 255 -38.04 24.24 -2.92
N THR A 256 -39.15 24.67 -3.52
CA THR A 256 -40.50 24.47 -2.97
C THR A 256 -41.32 23.44 -3.76
N ALA A 257 -40.69 22.78 -4.73
CA ALA A 257 -41.28 21.69 -5.48
C ALA A 257 -41.75 20.56 -4.54
N SER A 258 -43.00 20.11 -4.72
CA SER A 258 -43.57 18.97 -4.00
C SER A 258 -44.04 17.91 -4.98
N PRO A 259 -43.47 16.69 -4.97
CA PRO A 259 -42.35 16.26 -4.10
C PRO A 259 -41.03 16.98 -4.43
N PRO A 260 -40.04 16.97 -3.51
CA PRO A 260 -38.75 17.65 -3.72
C PRO A 260 -38.11 17.26 -5.06
N ALA A 261 -37.56 18.25 -5.77
CA ALA A 261 -36.96 18.05 -7.09
C ALA A 261 -35.64 17.23 -7.04
N ALA A 262 -35.00 17.15 -5.87
CA ALA A 262 -33.78 16.37 -5.66
C ALA A 262 -34.02 14.87 -6.01
N GLY A 263 -33.06 14.29 -6.73
CA GLY A 263 -33.08 12.90 -7.21
C GLY A 263 -34.00 12.62 -8.40
N ARG A 264 -34.71 13.62 -8.92
CA ARG A 264 -35.76 13.43 -9.95
C ARG A 264 -35.66 14.41 -11.12
N CYS A 265 -34.52 15.10 -11.27
CA CYS A 265 -34.35 16.13 -12.28
C CYS A 265 -34.64 15.63 -13.70
N SER A 266 -34.19 14.40 -14.01
CA SER A 266 -34.32 13.79 -15.35
C SER A 266 -35.76 13.49 -15.78
N SER A 267 -36.72 13.36 -14.86
CA SER A 267 -38.13 13.18 -15.26
C SER A 267 -38.74 14.44 -15.85
N CYS A 268 -38.19 15.61 -15.53
CA CYS A 268 -38.64 16.90 -16.05
C CYS A 268 -37.67 17.46 -17.11
N HIS A 269 -36.36 17.40 -16.87
CA HIS A 269 -35.33 17.89 -17.79
C HIS A 269 -34.92 16.83 -18.82
N ASN A 270 -35.89 16.39 -19.62
CA ASN A 270 -35.75 15.35 -20.64
C ASN A 270 -35.71 15.89 -22.08
N GLY A 271 -35.78 17.22 -22.27
CA GLY A 271 -35.85 17.87 -23.57
C GLY A 271 -37.26 18.03 -24.15
N ALA A 272 -38.26 17.36 -23.57
CA ALA A 272 -39.68 17.47 -23.96
C ALA A 272 -40.50 18.30 -22.97
N THR A 273 -40.37 18.03 -21.66
CA THR A 273 -41.09 18.73 -20.59
C THR A 273 -40.36 20.02 -20.16
N ALA A 274 -39.03 19.96 -20.06
CA ALA A 274 -38.16 21.10 -19.83
C ALA A 274 -36.83 20.88 -20.58
N LEU A 275 -36.03 21.94 -20.69
CA LEU A 275 -34.69 21.90 -21.29
C LEU A 275 -33.86 20.78 -20.67
N GLY A 276 -33.43 19.83 -21.51
CA GLY A 276 -32.59 18.72 -21.09
C GLY A 276 -31.10 19.04 -21.07
N LYS A 277 -30.27 17.99 -20.95
CA LYS A 277 -28.81 18.11 -21.05
C LYS A 277 -28.44 18.66 -22.45
N PRO A 278 -27.65 19.75 -22.55
CA PRO A 278 -27.20 20.26 -23.84
C PRO A 278 -26.24 19.27 -24.52
N THR A 279 -26.05 19.42 -25.83
CA THR A 279 -25.19 18.52 -26.64
C THR A 279 -23.73 18.50 -26.22
N ASN A 280 -23.26 19.57 -25.56
CA ASN A 280 -21.93 19.67 -24.97
C ASN A 280 -21.91 19.27 -23.48
N HIS A 281 -22.85 18.47 -22.98
CA HIS A 281 -22.82 17.97 -21.60
C HIS A 281 -21.91 16.73 -21.47
N ILE A 282 -21.30 16.52 -20.30
CA ILE A 282 -20.55 15.28 -20.01
C ILE A 282 -21.52 14.08 -20.07
N PRO A 283 -21.23 13.01 -20.84
CA PRO A 283 -22.12 11.85 -20.93
C PRO A 283 -22.32 11.20 -19.56
N THR A 284 -23.54 11.21 -19.03
CA THR A 284 -23.86 10.58 -17.75
C THR A 284 -25.33 10.19 -17.69
N SER A 285 -25.61 9.04 -17.08
CA SER A 285 -26.96 8.58 -16.71
C SER A 285 -27.34 8.97 -15.29
N ALA A 286 -26.43 9.54 -14.50
CA ALA A 286 -26.71 10.01 -13.15
C ALA A 286 -27.74 11.14 -13.15
N GLN A 287 -28.46 11.27 -12.02
CA GLN A 287 -29.33 12.41 -11.76
C GLN A 287 -28.50 13.71 -11.66
N CYS A 288 -29.12 14.83 -12.02
CA CYS A 288 -28.39 16.10 -12.19
C CYS A 288 -27.78 16.60 -10.87
N ASP A 289 -28.45 16.35 -9.75
CA ASP A 289 -28.03 16.72 -8.39
C ASP A 289 -26.80 15.97 -7.88
N ALA A 290 -26.39 14.89 -8.54
CA ALA A 290 -25.09 14.25 -8.29
C ALA A 290 -23.91 15.16 -8.66
N CYS A 291 -24.12 16.09 -9.60
CA CYS A 291 -23.09 17.01 -10.08
C CYS A 291 -23.44 18.47 -9.84
N HIS A 292 -24.72 18.84 -9.81
CA HIS A 292 -25.16 20.23 -9.70
C HIS A 292 -25.70 20.49 -8.29
N GLY A 293 -25.01 21.33 -7.52
CA GLY A 293 -25.44 21.73 -6.17
C GLY A 293 -26.31 22.98 -6.12
N ASN A 294 -26.52 23.65 -7.25
CA ASN A 294 -27.34 24.85 -7.36
C ASN A 294 -28.37 24.67 -8.48
N PHE A 295 -29.65 24.86 -8.15
CA PHE A 295 -30.79 24.64 -9.03
C PHE A 295 -31.41 25.95 -9.56
N THR A 296 -31.05 27.10 -8.98
CA THR A 296 -31.44 28.44 -9.48
C THR A 296 -30.44 28.96 -10.50
N ALA A 297 -29.16 28.68 -10.29
CA ALA A 297 -28.10 28.80 -11.28
C ALA A 297 -27.43 27.44 -11.43
N PHE A 298 -27.65 26.75 -12.55
CA PHE A 298 -27.14 25.40 -12.82
C PHE A 298 -25.58 25.31 -12.87
N LYS A 299 -24.89 26.40 -12.53
CA LYS A 299 -23.44 26.49 -12.34
C LYS A 299 -23.16 27.04 -10.93
N PRO A 300 -22.11 26.54 -10.24
CA PRO A 300 -21.13 25.55 -10.71
C PRO A 300 -21.61 24.10 -10.57
N ALA A 301 -21.16 23.25 -11.48
CA ALA A 301 -21.23 21.79 -11.31
C ALA A 301 -19.95 21.32 -10.60
N ARG A 302 -20.09 20.42 -9.64
CA ARG A 302 -18.99 19.76 -8.95
C ARG A 302 -19.06 18.26 -9.20
N MET A 303 -18.03 17.71 -9.82
CA MET A 303 -17.91 16.27 -9.97
C MET A 303 -17.54 15.61 -8.63
N ASP A 304 -18.30 14.59 -8.26
CA ASP A 304 -17.94 13.69 -7.15
C ASP A 304 -17.10 12.52 -7.68
N HIS A 305 -15.97 12.27 -7.03
CA HIS A 305 -15.05 11.19 -7.39
C HIS A 305 -15.24 9.93 -6.52
N VAL A 306 -16.16 9.94 -5.55
CA VAL A 306 -16.38 8.87 -4.56
C VAL A 306 -16.74 7.50 -5.18
N GLY A 307 -17.05 7.43 -6.47
CA GLY A 307 -17.30 6.17 -7.21
C GLY A 307 -16.48 5.97 -8.48
N THR A 308 -15.52 6.85 -8.80
CA THR A 308 -14.76 6.82 -10.07
C THR A 308 -13.27 6.51 -9.91
N ALA A 309 -12.89 5.98 -8.74
CA ALA A 309 -11.55 5.47 -8.49
C ALA A 309 -11.15 4.42 -9.54
N GLY A 310 -9.91 4.48 -10.04
CA GLY A 310 -9.42 3.60 -11.11
C GLY A 310 -9.92 3.91 -12.53
N GLN A 311 -10.75 4.93 -12.74
CA GLN A 311 -11.36 5.23 -14.06
C GLN A 311 -11.09 6.65 -14.55
N CYS A 312 -10.08 7.33 -14.01
CA CYS A 312 -9.77 8.74 -14.29
C CYS A 312 -9.61 9.00 -15.80
N ALA A 313 -8.96 8.10 -16.52
CA ALA A 313 -8.67 8.27 -17.95
C ALA A 313 -9.93 8.29 -18.84
N SER A 314 -11.09 7.83 -18.35
CA SER A 314 -12.34 7.89 -19.12
C SER A 314 -12.86 9.32 -19.27
N CYS A 315 -12.61 10.19 -18.30
CA CYS A 315 -13.02 11.60 -18.30
C CYS A 315 -11.85 12.59 -18.46
N HIS A 316 -10.62 12.22 -18.09
CA HIS A 316 -9.44 13.08 -18.19
C HIS A 316 -8.58 12.76 -19.42
N ASN A 317 -9.22 12.47 -20.56
CA ASN A 317 -8.59 12.14 -21.85
C ASN A 317 -8.40 13.35 -22.79
N GLY A 318 -8.91 14.53 -22.42
CA GLY A 318 -8.81 15.77 -23.20
C GLY A 318 -10.09 16.15 -23.94
N SER A 319 -11.04 15.21 -24.10
CA SER A 319 -12.32 15.49 -24.77
C SER A 319 -13.24 16.40 -23.94
N TYR A 320 -13.04 16.50 -22.63
CA TYR A 320 -13.93 17.21 -21.70
C TYR A 320 -13.29 18.44 -21.05
N ASN A 321 -12.21 18.98 -21.64
CA ASN A 321 -11.53 20.19 -21.13
C ASN A 321 -12.47 21.40 -20.98
N PHE A 322 -13.49 21.51 -21.83
CA PHE A 322 -14.51 22.57 -21.76
C PHE A 322 -15.31 22.54 -20.44
N ALA A 323 -15.37 21.39 -19.78
CA ALA A 323 -16.04 21.19 -18.49
C ALA A 323 -15.03 21.11 -17.32
N ASN A 324 -13.82 21.64 -17.52
CA ASN A 324 -12.74 21.65 -16.54
C ASN A 324 -12.22 20.26 -16.13
N ALA A 325 -12.54 19.21 -16.90
CA ALA A 325 -11.91 17.90 -16.76
C ALA A 325 -10.57 17.90 -17.51
N LEU A 326 -9.56 18.50 -16.87
CA LEU A 326 -8.24 18.70 -17.47
C LEU A 326 -7.54 17.36 -17.71
N ALA A 327 -6.96 17.20 -18.90
CA ALA A 327 -6.12 16.06 -19.24
C ALA A 327 -4.67 16.23 -18.73
N LYS A 328 -3.87 15.17 -18.90
CA LYS A 328 -2.42 15.20 -18.67
C LYS A 328 -1.78 16.34 -19.51
N PRO A 329 -1.01 17.26 -18.90
CA PRO A 329 -0.31 18.29 -19.66
C PRO A 329 0.77 17.67 -20.56
N ALA A 330 1.19 18.39 -21.60
CA ALA A 330 2.21 17.92 -22.54
C ALA A 330 3.56 17.58 -21.87
N THR A 331 3.85 18.19 -20.72
CA THR A 331 5.04 17.96 -19.91
C THR A 331 4.94 16.74 -18.98
N HIS A 332 3.81 16.03 -18.96
CA HIS A 332 3.59 14.84 -18.12
C HIS A 332 4.42 13.64 -18.59
N ILE A 333 4.81 12.77 -17.65
CA ILE A 333 5.50 11.50 -17.96
C ILE A 333 4.62 10.63 -18.88
N PRO A 334 5.12 10.15 -20.02
CA PRO A 334 4.33 9.31 -20.92
C PRO A 334 3.88 8.02 -20.22
N THR A 335 2.56 7.85 -20.04
CA THR A 335 2.00 6.65 -19.42
C THR A 335 0.56 6.41 -19.89
N THR A 336 0.21 5.14 -20.05
CA THR A 336 -1.14 4.64 -20.31
C THR A 336 -1.82 4.12 -19.04
N ALA A 337 -1.11 4.08 -17.91
CA ALA A 337 -1.67 3.66 -16.63
C ALA A 337 -2.75 4.63 -16.13
N GLN A 338 -3.65 4.12 -15.28
CA GLN A 338 -4.58 4.95 -14.54
C GLN A 338 -3.83 5.87 -13.56
N CYS A 339 -4.43 7.01 -13.26
CA CYS A 339 -3.75 8.09 -12.57
C CYS A 339 -3.41 7.76 -11.11
N ASP A 340 -4.26 7.00 -10.44
CA ASP A 340 -4.10 6.50 -9.07
C ASP A 340 -2.97 5.48 -8.90
N ALA A 341 -2.55 4.83 -9.99
CA ALA A 341 -1.33 4.03 -9.99
C ALA A 341 -0.07 4.88 -9.75
N CYS A 342 -0.10 6.15 -10.18
CA CYS A 342 1.05 7.06 -10.09
C CYS A 342 0.85 8.19 -9.08
N HIS A 343 -0.37 8.48 -8.63
CA HIS A 343 -0.68 9.58 -7.72
C HIS A 343 -1.34 9.07 -6.44
N LEU A 344 -0.77 9.42 -5.28
CA LEU A 344 -1.22 8.97 -3.96
C LEU A 344 -2.37 9.85 -3.41
N GLY A 345 -2.56 11.03 -3.98
CA GLY A 345 -3.56 12.01 -3.56
C GLY A 345 -3.47 13.30 -4.37
N GLY A 346 -4.53 14.12 -4.32
CA GLY A 346 -4.65 15.36 -5.11
C GLY A 346 -5.66 15.31 -6.26
N PHE A 347 -6.63 14.39 -6.25
CA PHE A 347 -7.62 14.31 -7.33
C PHE A 347 -8.61 15.49 -7.39
N ILE A 348 -8.69 16.29 -6.32
CA ILE A 348 -9.47 17.55 -6.30
C ILE A 348 -8.63 18.71 -6.85
N ASN A 349 -7.36 18.80 -6.46
CA ASN A 349 -6.39 19.77 -6.96
C ASN A 349 -5.15 19.02 -7.44
N TRP A 350 -5.06 18.82 -8.76
CA TRP A 350 -4.00 18.05 -9.43
C TRP A 350 -2.60 18.65 -9.31
N SER A 351 -2.48 19.84 -8.70
CA SER A 351 -1.21 20.48 -8.43
C SER A 351 -1.19 21.06 -7.02
N PRO A 352 -0.20 20.67 -6.17
CA PRO A 352 0.81 19.64 -6.40
C PRO A 352 0.27 18.22 -6.16
N ALA A 353 0.37 17.33 -7.15
CA ALA A 353 0.05 15.90 -6.98
C ALA A 353 1.24 15.14 -6.37
N THR A 354 0.97 14.26 -5.41
CA THR A 354 2.02 13.43 -4.76
C THR A 354 2.20 12.12 -5.51
N MET A 355 3.44 11.76 -5.86
CA MET A 355 3.74 10.52 -6.60
C MET A 355 3.60 9.29 -5.69
N ASN A 356 2.90 8.27 -6.19
CA ASN A 356 2.77 6.95 -5.57
C ASN A 356 3.94 6.05 -5.97
N HIS A 357 4.67 5.54 -4.98
CA HIS A 357 5.78 4.59 -5.19
C HIS A 357 5.42 3.15 -4.81
N ALA A 358 4.18 2.88 -4.41
CA ALA A 358 3.71 1.53 -4.09
C ALA A 358 3.81 0.60 -5.30
N GLY A 359 4.34 -0.61 -5.11
CA GLY A 359 4.48 -1.61 -6.17
C GLY A 359 5.56 -1.32 -7.22
N MET A 360 6.42 -0.31 -7.01
CA MET A 360 7.49 0.07 -7.95
C MET A 360 8.84 -0.64 -7.70
N ALA A 361 8.82 -1.77 -6.98
CA ALA A 361 10.02 -2.58 -6.75
C ALA A 361 10.68 -3.01 -8.08
N GLY A 362 12.00 -2.88 -8.16
CA GLY A 362 12.84 -3.23 -9.31
C GLY A 362 12.78 -2.27 -10.50
N LYS A 363 12.03 -1.16 -10.41
CA LYS A 363 11.74 -0.27 -11.56
C LYS A 363 12.21 1.18 -11.36
N CYS A 364 13.02 1.44 -10.33
CA CYS A 364 13.45 2.80 -9.97
C CYS A 364 14.20 3.49 -11.11
N ALA A 365 15.12 2.76 -11.77
CA ALA A 365 15.96 3.32 -12.83
C ALA A 365 15.17 3.76 -14.07
N THR A 366 13.96 3.24 -14.28
CA THR A 366 13.11 3.63 -15.40
C THR A 366 12.73 5.10 -15.34
N CYS A 367 12.53 5.65 -14.12
CA CYS A 367 12.15 7.05 -13.92
C CYS A 367 13.31 7.91 -13.41
N HIS A 368 14.19 7.35 -12.58
CA HIS A 368 15.24 8.10 -11.89
C HIS A 368 16.61 8.04 -12.61
N SER A 369 16.64 7.68 -13.90
CA SER A 369 17.85 7.69 -14.74
C SER A 369 18.28 9.08 -15.22
N GLY A 370 17.48 10.11 -14.94
CA GLY A 370 17.71 11.49 -15.37
C GLY A 370 16.87 11.95 -16.56
N GLY A 371 16.13 11.05 -17.20
CA GLY A 371 15.22 11.39 -18.31
C GLY A 371 14.05 12.30 -17.92
N TYR A 372 13.65 12.33 -16.65
CA TYR A 372 12.45 13.04 -16.17
C TYR A 372 12.75 14.14 -15.14
N LEU A 373 13.95 14.73 -15.20
CA LEU A 373 14.35 15.82 -14.29
C LEU A 373 13.40 17.03 -14.36
N SER A 374 12.89 17.36 -15.55
CA SER A 374 11.92 18.46 -15.73
C SER A 374 10.55 18.17 -15.13
N GLN A 375 10.25 16.90 -14.82
CA GLN A 375 9.08 16.46 -14.06
C GLN A 375 9.39 16.28 -12.57
N ASN A 376 10.51 16.84 -12.10
CA ASN A 376 10.97 16.76 -10.71
C ASN A 376 11.31 15.33 -10.23
N ALA A 377 11.64 14.42 -11.16
CA ALA A 377 12.18 13.12 -10.79
C ALA A 377 13.58 13.31 -10.19
N GLN A 378 13.79 12.81 -8.97
CA GLN A 378 15.10 12.85 -8.33
C GLN A 378 16.10 11.96 -9.09
N THR A 379 17.38 12.29 -9.03
CA THR A 379 18.46 11.46 -9.56
C THR A 379 19.54 11.25 -8.53
N LYS A 380 20.46 10.33 -8.81
CA LYS A 380 21.65 10.13 -8.00
C LYS A 380 22.44 11.46 -7.91
N PRO A 381 22.64 12.05 -6.72
CA PRO A 381 23.45 13.24 -6.58
C PRO A 381 24.90 12.96 -6.99
N ALA A 382 25.67 14.01 -7.31
CA ALA A 382 27.07 13.86 -7.76
C ALA A 382 27.97 13.14 -6.73
N THR A 383 27.60 13.16 -5.46
CA THR A 383 28.32 12.47 -4.37
C THR A 383 27.94 11.00 -4.21
N HIS A 384 26.91 10.52 -4.93
CA HIS A 384 26.42 9.13 -4.87
C HIS A 384 27.43 8.16 -5.47
N ILE A 385 27.54 6.97 -4.87
CA ILE A 385 28.42 5.90 -5.34
C ILE A 385 28.04 5.46 -6.78
N PRO A 386 29.00 5.33 -7.73
CA PRO A 386 28.71 4.85 -9.08
C PRO A 386 28.16 3.43 -9.05
N THR A 387 26.97 3.21 -9.62
CA THR A 387 26.35 1.89 -9.71
C THR A 387 25.31 1.84 -10.83
N THR A 388 25.23 0.70 -11.52
CA THR A 388 24.20 0.37 -12.51
C THR A 388 23.09 -0.53 -11.93
N ALA A 389 23.24 -0.97 -10.67
CA ALA A 389 22.22 -1.76 -9.99
C ALA A 389 20.92 -0.95 -9.76
N GLN A 390 19.80 -1.65 -9.63
CA GLN A 390 18.54 -1.04 -9.22
C GLN A 390 18.65 -0.48 -7.80
N CYS A 391 17.96 0.63 -7.54
CA CYS A 391 18.13 1.39 -6.31
C CYS A 391 17.70 0.61 -5.06
N ASP A 392 16.68 -0.23 -5.18
CA ASP A 392 16.12 -1.09 -4.13
C ASP A 392 17.06 -2.24 -3.71
N SER A 393 18.11 -2.51 -4.49
CA SER A 393 19.20 -3.41 -4.06
C SER A 393 20.01 -2.83 -2.89
N CYS A 394 20.04 -1.50 -2.76
CA CYS A 394 20.79 -0.81 -1.72
C CYS A 394 19.85 -0.12 -0.74
N HIS A 395 18.83 0.58 -1.23
CA HIS A 395 17.91 1.40 -0.45
C HIS A 395 16.62 0.66 -0.13
N SER A 396 16.33 0.51 1.17
CA SER A 396 15.11 -0.15 1.66
C SER A 396 13.87 0.75 1.66
N SER A 397 14.06 2.07 1.50
CA SER A 397 12.99 3.06 1.44
C SER A 397 12.99 3.79 0.11
N THR A 398 11.80 3.95 -0.47
CA THR A 398 11.56 4.69 -1.71
C THR A 398 11.21 6.17 -1.47
N THR A 399 11.03 6.57 -0.21
CA THR A 399 10.65 7.94 0.18
C THR A 399 11.72 8.64 1.01
N THR A 400 12.61 7.90 1.67
CA THR A 400 13.70 8.42 2.50
C THR A 400 15.01 7.71 2.16
N TRP A 401 15.81 8.30 1.27
CA TRP A 401 17.04 7.70 0.69
C TRP A 401 18.23 7.57 1.68
N ALA A 402 18.01 7.71 2.99
CA ALA A 402 19.08 7.85 3.99
C ALA A 402 19.80 6.54 4.36
N THR A 403 19.23 5.37 4.06
CA THR A 403 19.80 4.07 4.45
C THR A 403 20.00 3.18 3.24
N GLY A 404 21.25 3.10 2.79
CA GLY A 404 21.71 2.20 1.73
C GLY A 404 22.78 1.24 2.25
N THR A 405 22.66 -0.07 1.99
CA THR A 405 23.75 -1.02 2.26
C THR A 405 24.50 -1.31 0.97
N PHE A 406 25.81 -1.09 0.94
CA PHE A 406 26.65 -1.36 -0.22
C PHE A 406 27.45 -2.65 -0.04
N ASN A 407 27.34 -3.58 -1.00
CA ASN A 407 28.12 -4.81 -1.02
C ASN A 407 29.32 -4.68 -1.96
N HIS A 408 30.53 -4.65 -1.39
CA HIS A 408 31.79 -4.53 -2.13
C HIS A 408 32.07 -5.73 -3.06
N ALA A 409 31.58 -6.93 -2.73
CA ALA A 409 31.83 -8.14 -3.52
C ALA A 409 31.06 -8.15 -4.85
N THR A 410 29.91 -7.49 -4.89
CA THR A 410 29.04 -7.40 -6.09
C THR A 410 29.13 -6.03 -6.76
N ALA A 411 30.10 -5.21 -6.36
CA ALA A 411 30.33 -3.90 -6.94
C ALA A 411 30.67 -4.03 -8.43
N SER A 412 30.02 -3.21 -9.27
CA SER A 412 30.33 -3.11 -10.69
C SER A 412 30.59 -1.63 -11.04
N PRO A 413 31.81 -1.26 -11.43
CA PRO A 413 33.02 -2.11 -11.57
C PRO A 413 33.53 -2.68 -10.22
N PRO A 414 34.37 -3.75 -10.24
CA PRO A 414 34.95 -4.30 -9.02
C PRO A 414 35.65 -3.25 -8.16
N ALA A 415 35.48 -3.34 -6.83
CA ALA A 415 36.03 -2.37 -5.88
C ALA A 415 37.57 -2.45 -5.72
N ALA A 416 38.17 -3.60 -6.03
CA ALA A 416 39.61 -3.81 -5.96
C ALA A 416 40.37 -2.84 -6.90
N GLY A 417 41.48 -2.28 -6.41
CA GLY A 417 42.31 -1.28 -7.09
C GLY A 417 41.69 0.12 -7.19
N ARG A 418 40.49 0.34 -6.61
CA ARG A 418 39.70 1.57 -6.80
C ARG A 418 39.09 2.10 -5.51
N CYS A 419 39.60 1.66 -4.35
CA CYS A 419 39.05 2.03 -3.06
C CYS A 419 39.07 3.55 -2.87
N SER A 420 40.15 4.22 -3.30
CA SER A 420 40.33 5.66 -3.09
C SER A 420 39.37 6.55 -3.90
N SER A 421 38.74 6.04 -4.96
CA SER A 421 37.74 6.82 -5.70
C SER A 421 36.42 6.97 -4.93
N CYS A 422 36.15 6.07 -3.99
CA CYS A 422 34.95 6.10 -3.15
C CYS A 422 35.28 6.49 -1.70
N HIS A 423 36.34 5.94 -1.11
CA HIS A 423 36.81 6.23 0.26
C HIS A 423 37.72 7.47 0.31
N ASN A 424 37.16 8.61 -0.11
CA ASN A 424 37.85 9.89 -0.22
C ASN A 424 37.48 10.89 0.89
N GLY A 425 36.63 10.51 1.84
CA GLY A 425 36.12 11.38 2.90
C GLY A 425 34.90 12.21 2.51
N VAL A 426 34.46 12.15 1.25
CA VAL A 426 33.25 12.82 0.74
C VAL A 426 32.17 11.79 0.41
N SER A 427 32.46 10.83 -0.47
CA SER A 427 31.50 9.80 -0.91
C SER A 427 31.39 8.62 0.05
N ALA A 428 32.48 8.30 0.75
CA ALA A 428 32.54 7.30 1.81
C ALA A 428 33.68 7.65 2.78
N LEU A 429 33.70 6.98 3.93
CA LEU A 429 34.69 7.22 4.98
C LEU A 429 36.12 7.08 4.41
N GLY A 430 36.92 8.15 4.52
CA GLY A 430 38.29 8.18 4.00
C GLY A 430 39.32 7.68 5.01
N LYS A 431 40.60 7.88 4.68
CA LYS A 431 41.72 7.62 5.59
C LYS A 431 41.59 8.52 6.83
N PRO A 432 41.56 7.96 8.06
CA PRO A 432 41.55 8.78 9.28
C PRO A 432 42.88 9.52 9.44
N THR A 433 42.93 10.55 10.28
CA THR A 433 44.13 11.34 10.56
C THR A 433 45.27 10.51 11.16
N THR A 434 44.95 9.38 11.79
CA THR A 434 45.89 8.41 12.35
C THR A 434 46.25 7.29 11.37
N HIS A 435 46.03 7.45 10.06
CA HIS A 435 46.41 6.46 9.04
C HIS A 435 47.87 6.67 8.59
N ILE A 436 48.55 5.59 8.19
CA ILE A 436 49.90 5.67 7.62
C ILE A 436 49.86 6.53 6.33
N PRO A 437 50.71 7.56 6.19
CA PRO A 437 50.71 8.41 4.99
C PRO A 437 51.10 7.60 3.74
N THR A 438 50.13 7.34 2.86
CA THR A 438 50.36 6.60 1.62
C THR A 438 49.43 7.06 0.51
N GLY A 439 49.93 7.10 -0.73
CA GLY A 439 49.16 7.31 -1.96
C GLY A 439 48.68 6.01 -2.60
N ALA A 440 49.10 4.85 -2.09
CA ALA A 440 48.70 3.55 -2.63
C ALA A 440 47.20 3.27 -2.44
N GLN A 441 46.67 2.39 -3.29
CA GLN A 441 45.31 1.86 -3.14
C GLN A 441 45.20 1.02 -1.87
N CYS A 442 44.02 1.03 -1.24
CA CYS A 442 43.86 0.44 0.09
C CYS A 442 44.13 -1.07 0.12
N ASP A 443 43.81 -1.78 -0.97
CA ASP A 443 43.98 -3.23 -1.13
C ASP A 443 45.44 -3.68 -1.24
N SER A 444 46.39 -2.76 -1.47
CA SER A 444 47.82 -3.06 -1.30
C SER A 444 48.20 -3.31 0.15
N CYS A 445 47.42 -2.77 1.09
CA CYS A 445 47.70 -2.84 2.52
C CYS A 445 46.56 -3.48 3.31
N HIS A 446 45.35 -3.61 2.78
CA HIS A 446 44.20 -4.15 3.50
C HIS A 446 43.62 -5.36 2.76
N THR A 447 43.37 -6.45 3.47
CA THR A 447 42.77 -7.68 2.90
C THR A 447 41.25 -7.79 3.11
N ASN A 448 40.67 -6.94 3.96
CA ASN A 448 39.24 -6.99 4.32
C ASN A 448 38.43 -5.97 3.49
N PHE A 449 37.48 -6.47 2.70
CA PHE A 449 36.59 -5.67 1.84
C PHE A 449 35.20 -5.42 2.47
N THR A 450 34.94 -5.98 3.65
CA THR A 450 33.63 -5.90 4.33
C THR A 450 33.62 -4.86 5.44
N ALA A 451 34.74 -4.70 6.16
CA ALA A 451 34.89 -3.70 7.20
C ALA A 451 36.36 -3.23 7.34
N PHE A 452 36.55 -1.93 7.52
CA PHE A 452 37.87 -1.34 7.79
C PHE A 452 38.41 -1.66 9.19
N LYS A 453 37.59 -2.21 10.11
CA LYS A 453 38.03 -2.67 11.43
C LYS A 453 37.43 -4.05 11.74
N PRO A 454 38.25 -5.02 12.19
CA PRO A 454 39.70 -5.00 12.27
C PRO A 454 40.35 -5.08 10.87
N ALA A 455 41.08 -4.03 10.48
CA ALA A 455 41.87 -4.02 9.26
C ALA A 455 43.04 -4.98 9.40
N GLN A 456 43.15 -5.96 8.51
CA GLN A 456 44.31 -6.84 8.43
C GLN A 456 45.29 -6.30 7.39
N MET A 457 46.56 -6.15 7.81
CA MET A 457 47.63 -5.63 6.95
C MET A 457 48.06 -6.69 5.92
N ASN A 458 48.06 -6.33 4.64
CA ASN A 458 48.60 -7.12 3.55
C ASN A 458 50.11 -6.83 3.37
N HIS A 459 50.93 -7.87 3.42
CA HIS A 459 52.38 -7.79 3.18
C HIS A 459 52.78 -8.31 1.78
N MET A 460 51.81 -8.63 0.93
CA MET A 460 52.07 -9.07 -0.43
C MET A 460 52.73 -7.96 -1.24
N GLY A 461 53.89 -8.25 -1.84
CA GLY A 461 54.64 -7.28 -2.65
C GLY A 461 55.52 -6.31 -1.86
N THR A 462 55.68 -6.47 -0.54
CA THR A 462 56.55 -5.62 0.31
C THR A 462 57.96 -6.20 0.56
N THR A 463 58.35 -7.23 -0.19
CA THR A 463 59.69 -7.84 -0.14
C THR A 463 60.78 -6.79 -0.32
N GLY A 464 61.82 -6.81 0.52
CA GLY A 464 62.94 -5.87 0.49
C GLY A 464 62.65 -4.47 1.04
N GLN A 465 61.44 -4.22 1.56
CA GLN A 465 61.01 -2.88 1.98
C GLN A 465 60.55 -2.81 3.44
N CYS A 466 60.86 -3.81 4.27
CA CYS A 466 60.38 -3.88 5.65
C CYS A 466 60.73 -2.63 6.46
N ALA A 467 61.95 -2.09 6.28
CA ALA A 467 62.44 -0.95 7.05
C ALA A 467 61.71 0.38 6.75
N THR A 468 60.95 0.48 5.66
CA THR A 468 60.18 1.70 5.35
C THR A 468 59.00 1.89 6.30
N CYS A 469 58.44 0.79 6.81
CA CYS A 469 57.31 0.77 7.74
C CYS A 469 57.71 0.37 9.17
N HIS A 470 58.74 -0.48 9.34
CA HIS A 470 59.19 -0.97 10.65
C HIS A 470 60.36 -0.17 11.23
N ASN A 471 60.32 1.17 11.10
CA ASN A 471 61.37 2.10 11.54
C ASN A 471 61.10 2.79 12.90
N GLY A 472 59.96 2.53 13.53
CA GLY A 472 59.57 3.12 14.81
C GLY A 472 58.60 4.30 14.70
N SER A 473 58.40 4.89 13.51
CA SER A 473 57.47 6.01 13.32
C SER A 473 56.00 5.60 13.32
N TYR A 474 55.70 4.31 13.09
CA TYR A 474 54.33 3.80 12.92
C TYR A 474 53.90 2.83 14.02
N LEU A 475 54.48 2.93 15.22
CA LEU A 475 54.14 2.10 16.37
C LEU A 475 52.65 2.20 16.75
N PHE A 476 52.01 3.35 16.51
CA PHE A 476 50.57 3.55 16.71
C PHE A 476 49.70 2.62 15.84
N ALA A 477 50.24 2.12 14.72
CA ALA A 477 49.59 1.20 13.79
C ALA A 477 50.06 -0.25 13.97
N ASN A 478 50.67 -0.58 15.13
CA ASN A 478 51.25 -1.88 15.45
C ASN A 478 52.39 -2.33 14.50
N ALA A 479 53.02 -1.40 13.78
CA ALA A 479 54.24 -1.69 13.02
C ALA A 479 55.43 -1.74 13.98
N LEU A 480 55.71 -2.93 14.52
CA LEU A 480 56.81 -3.17 15.45
C LEU A 480 58.15 -2.76 14.84
N ALA A 481 59.02 -2.11 15.61
CA ALA A 481 60.36 -1.74 15.17
C ALA A 481 61.42 -2.62 15.85
N LYS A 482 62.68 -2.47 15.43
CA LYS A 482 63.83 -3.14 16.07
C LYS A 482 63.86 -2.78 17.56
N PRO A 483 63.80 -3.76 18.49
CA PRO A 483 63.91 -3.48 19.92
C PRO A 483 65.33 -3.01 20.27
N VAL A 484 65.48 -2.37 21.43
CA VAL A 484 66.78 -1.85 21.91
C VAL A 484 67.86 -2.96 22.02
N SER A 485 67.44 -4.20 22.24
CA SER A 485 68.31 -5.37 22.29
C SER A 485 68.75 -5.91 20.92
N HIS A 486 68.27 -5.37 19.80
CA HIS A 486 68.58 -5.84 18.45
C HIS A 486 70.03 -5.51 18.03
N ILE A 487 70.65 -6.38 17.22
CA ILE A 487 72.00 -6.14 16.67
C ILE A 487 72.00 -4.86 15.80
N PRO A 488 72.92 -3.91 16.00
CA PRO A 488 72.97 -2.69 15.19
C PRO A 488 73.21 -3.00 13.71
N THR A 489 72.21 -2.74 12.87
CA THR A 489 72.30 -2.94 11.42
C THR A 489 71.37 -2.01 10.66
N THR A 490 71.84 -1.51 9.52
CA THR A 490 71.05 -0.74 8.55
C THR A 490 70.48 -1.62 7.42
N ALA A 491 70.79 -2.91 7.40
CA ALA A 491 70.29 -3.85 6.41
C ALA A 491 68.76 -4.05 6.53
N GLN A 492 68.14 -4.43 5.41
CA GLN A 492 66.72 -4.81 5.37
C GLN A 492 66.47 -6.06 6.20
N CYS A 493 65.30 -6.16 6.82
CA CYS A 493 65.03 -7.19 7.82
C CYS A 493 65.02 -8.61 7.23
N ASP A 494 64.58 -8.75 5.99
CA ASP A 494 64.55 -10.01 5.23
C ASP A 494 65.94 -10.52 4.79
N SER A 495 66.96 -9.66 4.82
CA SER A 495 68.35 -10.10 4.64
C SER A 495 68.86 -10.91 5.84
N CYS A 496 68.34 -10.63 7.05
CA CYS A 496 68.78 -11.27 8.29
C CYS A 496 67.73 -12.21 8.89
N HIS A 497 66.45 -12.08 8.55
CA HIS A 497 65.37 -12.88 9.09
C HIS A 497 64.67 -13.69 7.99
N VAL A 498 64.35 -14.95 8.30
CA VAL A 498 63.56 -15.85 7.45
C VAL A 498 62.41 -16.46 8.25
N ASN A 499 61.32 -16.82 7.56
CA ASN A 499 60.19 -17.59 8.12
C ASN A 499 59.54 -16.99 9.38
N GLY A 500 59.27 -15.68 9.44
CA GLY A 500 58.69 -15.09 10.65
C GLY A 500 58.32 -13.60 10.61
N PHE A 501 57.67 -13.11 9.55
CA PHE A 501 57.27 -11.69 9.47
C PHE A 501 55.84 -11.40 9.97
N ILE A 502 55.06 -12.45 10.26
CA ILE A 502 53.67 -12.31 10.78
C ILE A 502 53.69 -12.08 12.31
N ALA A 503 54.70 -12.62 13.00
CA ALA A 503 55.01 -12.34 14.39
C ALA A 503 56.53 -12.22 14.52
N TRP A 504 57.03 -11.02 14.85
CA TRP A 504 58.46 -10.71 14.97
C TRP A 504 59.20 -11.50 16.08
N SER A 505 58.52 -12.44 16.73
CA SER A 505 59.10 -13.31 17.75
C SER A 505 58.47 -14.70 17.71
N PRO A 506 59.26 -15.78 17.57
CA PRO A 506 60.70 -15.80 17.30
C PRO A 506 61.01 -15.69 15.78
N ALA A 507 61.67 -14.63 15.35
CA ALA A 507 62.21 -14.52 13.99
C ALA A 507 63.51 -15.33 13.86
N THR A 508 63.63 -16.17 12.83
CA THR A 508 64.81 -17.04 12.64
C THR A 508 65.88 -16.31 11.82
N MET A 509 67.16 -16.38 12.24
CA MET A 509 68.26 -15.73 11.54
C MET A 509 68.63 -16.46 10.24
N ASN A 510 68.72 -15.71 9.14
CA ASN A 510 69.14 -16.20 7.83
C ASN A 510 70.66 -16.27 7.75
N HIS A 511 71.19 -17.46 7.48
CA HIS A 511 72.63 -17.68 7.25
C HIS A 511 72.96 -17.90 5.76
N ALA A 512 71.97 -17.88 4.86
CA ALA A 512 72.17 -18.10 3.43
C ALA A 512 72.92 -16.92 2.79
N GLY A 513 74.00 -17.21 2.07
CA GLY A 513 74.81 -16.20 1.36
C GLY A 513 75.86 -15.48 2.20
N LEU A 514 75.91 -15.71 3.51
CA LEU A 514 76.98 -15.19 4.38
C LEU A 514 78.26 -16.01 4.16
N SER A 515 79.29 -15.40 3.54
CA SER A 515 80.62 -16.01 3.37
C SER A 515 81.73 -15.08 3.90
N ARG A 516 82.78 -15.65 4.49
CA ARG A 516 84.04 -15.00 4.90
C ARG A 516 84.04 -14.01 6.07
N GLN A 517 82.97 -13.89 6.84
CA GLN A 517 82.90 -12.94 7.98
C GLN A 517 82.18 -13.48 9.22
N CYS A 518 82.15 -14.80 9.46
CA CYS A 518 81.42 -15.38 10.60
C CYS A 518 81.83 -14.78 11.95
N SER A 519 83.11 -14.42 12.09
CA SER A 519 83.68 -13.83 13.31
C SER A 519 83.12 -12.44 13.65
N THR A 520 82.53 -11.69 12.72
CA THR A 520 81.93 -10.38 13.05
C THR A 520 80.73 -10.54 13.98
N CYS A 521 79.94 -11.58 13.78
CA CYS A 521 78.76 -11.90 14.61
C CYS A 521 79.07 -12.89 15.74
N HIS A 522 80.00 -13.83 15.52
CA HIS A 522 80.33 -14.91 16.46
C HIS A 522 81.62 -14.64 17.27
N SER A 523 82.00 -13.38 17.44
CA SER A 523 83.15 -12.94 18.27
C SER A 523 82.92 -13.05 19.78
N GLY A 524 81.66 -13.24 20.21
CA GLY A 524 81.24 -13.15 21.61
C GLY A 524 80.70 -11.78 22.03
N ALA A 525 80.78 -10.76 21.16
CA ALA A 525 80.21 -9.44 21.43
C ALA A 525 78.67 -9.45 21.51
N TYR A 526 77.99 -10.43 20.88
CA TYR A 526 76.53 -10.48 20.74
C TYR A 526 75.87 -11.66 21.48
N LEU A 527 76.48 -12.13 22.58
CA LEU A 527 75.94 -13.23 23.39
C LEU A 527 74.54 -12.92 23.95
N SER A 528 74.29 -11.67 24.33
CA SER A 528 72.96 -11.20 24.77
C SER A 528 71.88 -11.26 23.67
N GLN A 529 72.29 -11.38 22.41
CA GLN A 529 71.44 -11.52 21.23
C GLN A 529 71.41 -12.98 20.73
N ASN A 530 71.81 -13.93 21.58
CA ASN A 530 71.82 -15.37 21.30
C ASN A 530 72.79 -15.80 20.17
N ALA A 531 73.84 -15.01 19.89
CA ALA A 531 74.90 -15.43 18.99
C ALA A 531 75.78 -16.51 19.64
N GLN A 532 76.04 -17.61 18.94
CA GLN A 532 76.92 -18.69 19.43
C GLN A 532 78.40 -18.29 19.39
N ILE A 533 79.23 -18.90 20.24
CA ILE A 533 80.70 -18.70 20.28
C ILE A 533 81.46 -20.02 20.21
N LYS A 534 82.76 -19.96 19.91
CA LYS A 534 83.65 -21.13 19.94
C LYS A 534 83.64 -21.76 21.35
N PRO A 535 83.38 -23.07 21.48
CA PRO A 535 83.42 -23.73 22.79
C PRO A 535 84.85 -23.79 23.34
N PRO A 536 85.04 -23.95 24.66
CA PRO A 536 86.37 -24.03 25.28
C PRO A 536 87.26 -25.16 24.75
N THR A 537 86.66 -26.19 24.15
CA THR A 537 87.34 -27.35 23.56
C THR A 537 87.78 -27.13 22.10
N HIS A 538 87.49 -25.97 21.52
CA HIS A 538 87.85 -25.65 20.13
C HIS A 538 89.35 -25.37 19.98
N VAL A 539 89.97 -25.86 18.90
CA VAL A 539 91.38 -25.59 18.58
C VAL A 539 91.63 -24.08 18.43
N ALA A 540 92.71 -23.56 19.02
CA ALA A 540 93.05 -22.16 18.89
C ALA A 540 93.34 -21.82 17.42
N THR A 541 92.55 -20.94 16.82
CA THR A 541 92.74 -20.50 15.43
C THR A 541 92.30 -19.05 15.22
N THR A 542 93.07 -18.32 14.42
CA THR A 542 92.79 -16.96 13.92
C THR A 542 92.17 -16.97 12.52
N THR A 543 92.04 -18.15 11.88
CA THR A 543 91.39 -18.28 10.57
C THR A 543 89.87 -18.12 10.68
N GLN A 544 89.22 -17.71 9.58
CA GLN A 544 87.76 -17.63 9.53
C GLN A 544 87.12 -19.02 9.59
N CYS A 545 85.94 -19.10 10.21
CA CYS A 545 85.29 -20.38 10.50
C CYS A 545 84.99 -21.22 9.25
N ASP A 546 84.66 -20.58 8.12
CA ASP A 546 84.36 -21.20 6.83
C ASP A 546 85.61 -21.83 6.15
N THR A 547 86.81 -21.60 6.70
CA THR A 547 88.03 -22.29 6.28
C THR A 547 88.05 -23.74 6.77
N CYS A 548 87.45 -24.02 7.92
CA CYS A 548 87.47 -25.34 8.56
C CYS A 548 86.09 -26.00 8.58
N HIS A 549 85.01 -25.21 8.59
CA HIS A 549 83.64 -25.68 8.63
C HIS A 549 82.95 -25.49 7.28
N THR A 550 82.37 -26.57 6.75
CA THR A 550 81.63 -26.57 5.48
C THR A 550 80.15 -26.21 5.64
N SER A 551 79.67 -26.08 6.88
CA SER A 551 78.29 -25.75 7.22
C SER A 551 78.26 -24.66 8.28
N THR A 552 77.41 -23.66 8.07
CA THR A 552 77.14 -22.56 9.01
C THR A 552 75.96 -22.87 9.95
N VAL A 553 75.26 -23.99 9.73
CA VAL A 553 74.07 -24.41 10.49
C VAL A 553 74.31 -25.66 11.34
N THR A 554 75.30 -26.48 10.97
CA THR A 554 75.66 -27.73 11.67
C THR A 554 77.18 -27.80 11.85
N TRP A 555 77.68 -27.43 13.02
CA TRP A 555 79.11 -27.37 13.35
C TRP A 555 79.73 -28.75 13.67
N ALA A 556 79.23 -29.82 13.04
CA ALA A 556 79.52 -31.20 13.42
C ALA A 556 80.74 -31.82 12.72
N THR A 557 81.30 -31.18 11.70
CA THR A 557 82.42 -31.71 10.91
C THR A 557 83.39 -30.61 10.53
N ALA A 558 84.59 -30.64 11.12
CA ALA A 558 85.72 -29.81 10.72
C ALA A 558 86.77 -30.69 10.03
N ILE A 559 87.25 -30.28 8.86
CA ILE A 559 88.39 -30.93 8.21
C ILE A 559 89.64 -30.17 8.64
N TYR A 560 90.52 -30.84 9.40
CA TYR A 560 91.82 -30.29 9.79
C TYR A 560 92.93 -31.01 9.04
N ALA A 561 93.67 -30.27 8.20
CA ALA A 561 94.87 -30.79 7.55
C ALA A 561 96.08 -30.53 8.46
N HIS A 562 96.85 -31.58 8.77
CA HIS A 562 98.10 -31.42 9.51
C HIS A 562 99.08 -30.59 8.69
N ASP A 563 99.59 -29.50 9.27
CA ASP A 563 100.65 -28.68 8.69
C ASP A 563 101.99 -28.91 9.42
N ALA A 564 103.02 -28.15 9.02
CA ALA A 564 104.35 -28.27 9.60
C ALA A 564 104.43 -28.01 11.12
N SER A 565 103.43 -27.34 11.71
CA SER A 565 103.37 -27.05 13.14
C SER A 565 103.11 -28.30 14.01
N ALA A 566 102.61 -29.38 13.40
CA ALA A 566 102.33 -30.64 14.08
C ALA A 566 103.57 -31.50 14.36
N ASN A 567 104.71 -31.23 13.69
CA ASN A 567 105.93 -32.01 13.82
C ASN A 567 106.57 -31.81 15.21
N GLY A 568 106.90 -32.88 15.93
CA GLY A 568 107.42 -32.83 17.30
C GLY A 568 106.42 -32.44 18.41
N ASN A 569 105.17 -32.10 18.05
CA ASN A 569 104.16 -31.60 19.00
C ASN A 569 102.89 -32.47 19.05
N CYS A 570 102.90 -33.68 18.49
CA CYS A 570 101.68 -34.49 18.32
C CYS A 570 100.91 -34.68 19.63
N SER A 571 101.60 -34.84 20.76
CA SER A 571 100.97 -35.09 22.07
C SER A 571 100.20 -33.90 22.64
N THR A 572 100.40 -32.67 22.15
CA THR A 572 99.63 -31.50 22.62
C THR A 572 98.21 -31.52 22.07
N CYS A 573 98.01 -32.08 20.87
CA CYS A 573 96.70 -32.23 20.23
C CYS A 573 96.12 -33.64 20.44
N HIS A 574 96.92 -34.71 20.31
CA HIS A 574 96.49 -36.09 20.48
C HIS A 574 96.59 -36.55 21.95
N ASN A 575 95.83 -35.89 22.82
CA ASN A 575 95.83 -36.08 24.27
C ASN A 575 94.54 -36.73 24.81
N SER A 576 93.68 -37.25 23.93
CA SER A 576 92.33 -37.78 24.23
C SER A 576 91.29 -36.74 24.69
N VAL A 577 91.65 -35.45 24.72
CA VAL A 577 90.74 -34.33 25.00
C VAL A 577 90.50 -33.50 23.74
N THR A 578 91.57 -33.09 23.05
CA THR A 578 91.51 -32.29 21.82
C THR A 578 91.40 -33.17 20.57
N ALA A 579 92.12 -34.30 20.54
CA ALA A 579 92.06 -35.33 19.50
C ALA A 579 92.41 -36.71 20.08
N LEU A 580 92.09 -37.78 19.36
CA LEU A 580 92.34 -39.18 19.75
C LEU A 580 93.80 -39.41 20.16
N GLY A 581 94.03 -39.88 21.39
CA GLY A 581 95.39 -40.15 21.91
C GLY A 581 95.93 -41.54 21.61
N LYS A 582 97.02 -41.92 22.31
CA LYS A 582 97.65 -43.26 22.21
C LYS A 582 96.63 -44.35 22.62
N PRO A 583 96.44 -45.41 21.82
CA PRO A 583 95.53 -46.50 22.18
C PRO A 583 96.08 -47.31 23.36
N THR A 584 95.19 -48.04 24.05
CA THR A 584 95.53 -48.81 25.27
C THR A 584 96.54 -49.94 25.05
N ASN A 585 96.71 -50.41 23.81
CA ASN A 585 97.67 -51.46 23.43
C ASN A 585 99.01 -50.91 22.90
N HIS A 586 99.31 -49.62 23.13
CA HIS A 586 100.56 -49.01 22.72
C HIS A 586 101.71 -49.34 23.70
N ILE A 587 102.96 -49.43 23.19
CA ILE A 587 104.15 -49.58 24.04
C ILE A 587 104.27 -48.37 24.97
N PRO A 588 104.41 -48.53 26.30
CA PRO A 588 104.57 -47.40 27.21
C PRO A 588 105.79 -46.54 26.81
N THR A 589 105.56 -45.32 26.36
CA THR A 589 106.63 -44.39 25.95
C THR A 589 106.23 -42.93 26.19
N GLY A 590 107.19 -42.16 26.70
CA GLY A 590 107.11 -40.70 26.80
C GLY A 590 107.56 -39.96 25.53
N ALA A 591 108.05 -40.67 24.52
CA ALA A 591 108.48 -40.05 23.26
C ALA A 591 107.30 -39.50 22.45
N GLN A 592 107.59 -38.51 21.62
CA GLN A 592 106.67 -38.00 20.59
C GLN A 592 106.46 -39.05 19.50
N CYS A 593 105.29 -38.99 18.85
CA CYS A 593 104.84 -40.06 17.95
C CYS A 593 105.73 -40.22 16.70
N ASP A 594 106.28 -39.11 16.21
CA ASP A 594 107.22 -39.03 15.08
C ASP A 594 108.56 -39.72 15.33
N ALA A 595 108.92 -39.99 16.59
CA ALA A 595 110.12 -40.78 16.92
C ALA A 595 109.98 -42.28 16.59
N CYS A 596 108.74 -42.80 16.55
CA CYS A 596 108.48 -44.23 16.35
C CYS A 596 107.68 -44.51 15.08
N HIS A 597 106.88 -43.56 14.60
CA HIS A 597 106.01 -43.72 13.44
C HIS A 597 106.51 -42.88 12.26
N ALA A 598 106.68 -43.53 11.11
CA ALA A 598 106.90 -42.87 9.83
C ALA A 598 105.58 -42.87 9.05
N GLY A 599 105.04 -41.67 8.76
CA GLY A 599 103.78 -41.49 8.02
C GLY A 599 102.55 -41.28 8.90
N PHE A 600 102.02 -40.05 8.90
CA PHE A 600 100.93 -39.60 9.80
C PHE A 600 99.51 -39.82 9.25
N SER A 601 99.39 -40.26 8.00
CA SER A 601 98.10 -40.62 7.39
C SER A 601 97.58 -41.99 7.83
N ALA A 602 98.44 -42.88 8.34
CA ALA A 602 98.05 -44.24 8.74
C ALA A 602 98.77 -44.79 9.99
N PHE A 603 99.70 -44.05 10.63
CA PHE A 603 100.44 -44.45 11.84
C PHE A 603 101.07 -45.86 11.80
N ARG A 604 101.40 -46.39 10.62
CA ARG A 604 102.02 -47.72 10.41
C ARG A 604 102.98 -47.67 9.21
N PRO A 605 104.13 -48.38 9.25
CA PRO A 605 104.64 -49.25 10.31
C PRO A 605 105.43 -48.50 11.41
N ALA A 606 105.34 -48.98 12.65
CA ALA A 606 106.20 -48.51 13.75
C ALA A 606 107.59 -49.18 13.64
N ARG A 607 108.67 -48.38 13.70
CA ARG A 607 110.04 -48.88 13.65
C ARG A 607 110.62 -48.92 15.07
N MET A 608 110.85 -50.12 15.61
CA MET A 608 111.62 -50.25 16.85
C MET A 608 113.11 -50.06 16.55
N SER A 609 113.78 -49.17 17.29
CA SER A 609 115.19 -48.87 17.08
C SER A 609 115.95 -48.82 18.39
N HIS A 610 117.00 -49.63 18.48
CA HIS A 610 118.00 -49.53 19.56
C HIS A 610 118.77 -48.20 19.55
N ALA A 611 118.71 -47.44 18.45
CA ALA A 611 119.37 -46.14 18.32
C ALA A 611 118.55 -44.98 18.91
N ALA A 612 117.23 -45.15 19.06
CA ALA A 612 116.31 -44.10 19.55
C ALA A 612 115.88 -44.31 21.01
N THR A 613 116.30 -45.42 21.64
CA THR A 613 116.22 -45.57 23.10
C THR A 613 117.29 -44.68 23.73
N THR A 614 116.89 -43.49 24.19
CA THR A 614 117.76 -42.57 24.92
C THR A 614 118.08 -43.13 26.30
N GLY A 615 119.29 -43.65 26.41
CA GLY A 615 119.91 -44.25 27.59
C GLY A 615 120.95 -45.22 27.08
N PRO A 616 122.11 -45.39 27.75
CA PRO A 616 122.96 -46.52 27.40
C PRO A 616 122.04 -47.74 27.43
N ALA A 617 122.04 -48.58 26.38
CA ALA A 617 121.46 -49.91 26.49
C ALA A 617 122.07 -50.49 27.75
N ALA A 618 121.32 -50.43 28.86
CA ALA A 618 121.96 -50.49 30.15
C ALA A 618 122.55 -51.87 30.20
N VAL A 619 123.88 -51.91 30.23
CA VAL A 619 124.64 -53.10 30.54
C VAL A 619 123.91 -53.70 31.75
N GLY A 620 123.26 -54.84 31.55
CA GLY A 620 122.45 -55.51 32.54
C GLY A 620 120.91 -55.33 32.51
N ASN A 621 120.22 -54.99 31.41
CA ASN A 621 118.73 -54.90 31.45
C ASN A 621 117.94 -55.33 30.19
N CYS A 622 118.51 -56.16 29.32
CA CYS A 622 117.87 -56.66 28.10
C CYS A 622 116.53 -57.40 28.36
N ALA A 623 116.39 -58.00 29.54
CA ALA A 623 115.22 -58.79 29.91
C ALA A 623 113.91 -57.99 29.97
N THR A 624 113.95 -56.66 30.15
CA THR A 624 112.74 -55.84 30.23
C THR A 624 111.97 -55.83 28.90
N CYS A 625 112.67 -55.62 27.78
CA CYS A 625 112.07 -55.63 26.44
C CYS A 625 111.97 -57.03 25.82
N HIS A 626 112.89 -57.93 26.16
CA HIS A 626 112.99 -59.28 25.59
C HIS A 626 112.44 -60.39 26.52
N SER A 627 111.58 -60.03 27.48
CA SER A 627 110.86 -60.96 28.39
C SER A 627 109.80 -61.82 27.69
N GLY A 628 109.41 -61.46 26.46
CA GLY A 628 108.27 -62.04 25.75
C GLY A 628 106.99 -61.20 25.81
N ALA A 629 106.91 -60.18 26.68
CA ALA A 629 105.73 -59.33 26.82
C ALA A 629 105.42 -58.46 25.57
N TYR A 630 106.43 -58.17 24.75
CA TYR A 630 106.33 -57.23 23.62
C TYR A 630 106.51 -57.90 22.25
N VAL A 631 106.29 -59.23 22.14
CA VAL A 631 106.35 -59.96 20.86
C VAL A 631 105.34 -59.41 19.84
N PHE A 632 104.18 -58.89 20.30
CA PHE A 632 103.19 -58.22 19.45
C PHE A 632 103.75 -56.99 18.71
N ALA A 633 104.86 -56.43 19.22
CA ALA A 633 105.57 -55.29 18.67
C ALA A 633 106.94 -55.69 18.07
N ASN A 634 107.12 -56.96 17.70
CA ASN A 634 108.32 -57.53 17.07
C ASN A 634 109.59 -57.56 17.94
N ALA A 635 109.48 -57.60 19.28
CA ALA A 635 110.62 -57.88 20.16
C ALA A 635 110.87 -59.41 20.29
N LEU A 636 112.11 -59.88 20.06
CA LEU A 636 112.51 -61.29 20.20
C LEU A 636 112.56 -61.74 21.68
N ALA A 637 112.37 -63.04 22.01
CA ALA A 637 112.38 -63.58 23.37
C ALA A 637 113.36 -64.75 23.56
N ARG A 638 113.67 -65.13 24.83
CA ARG A 638 114.58 -66.25 25.16
C ARG A 638 114.03 -67.60 24.67
N PRO A 639 114.84 -68.46 24.01
CA PRO A 639 114.40 -69.79 23.57
C PRO A 639 114.33 -70.78 24.75
N ALA A 640 113.46 -71.80 24.61
CA ALA A 640 113.11 -72.73 25.70
C ALA A 640 114.28 -73.65 26.15
N ASN A 641 115.31 -73.83 25.33
CA ASN A 641 116.47 -74.69 25.62
C ASN A 641 117.64 -73.95 26.30
N HIS A 642 117.43 -72.71 26.74
CA HIS A 642 118.46 -71.91 27.41
C HIS A 642 118.76 -72.41 28.82
N ILE A 643 120.01 -72.26 29.27
CA ILE A 643 120.42 -72.61 30.65
C ILE A 643 119.59 -71.78 31.64
N PRO A 644 118.92 -72.40 32.62
CA PRO A 644 118.14 -71.65 33.61
C PRO A 644 119.05 -70.70 34.39
N THR A 645 118.87 -69.39 34.17
CA THR A 645 119.64 -68.35 34.85
C THR A 645 118.76 -67.14 35.13
N LEU A 646 118.88 -66.62 36.35
CA LEU A 646 118.33 -65.32 36.75
C LEU A 646 119.30 -64.18 36.45
N ALA A 647 120.51 -64.48 35.98
CA ALA A 647 121.46 -63.47 35.56
C ALA A 647 120.98 -62.75 34.29
N GLN A 648 121.46 -61.52 34.13
CA GLN A 648 121.23 -60.73 32.91
C GLN A 648 121.94 -61.39 31.73
N CYS A 649 121.37 -61.23 30.53
CA CYS A 649 121.84 -61.96 29.34
C CYS A 649 123.33 -61.69 29.05
N ASP A 650 123.78 -60.47 29.29
CA ASP A 650 125.16 -60.00 29.11
C ASP A 650 126.16 -60.58 30.12
N THR A 651 125.69 -61.16 31.23
CA THR A 651 126.55 -61.91 32.15
C THR A 651 127.15 -63.14 31.45
N CYS A 652 126.39 -63.75 30.54
CA CYS A 652 126.83 -64.94 29.79
C CYS A 652 127.19 -64.62 28.33
N HIS A 653 126.63 -63.56 27.75
CA HIS A 653 126.83 -63.18 26.35
C HIS A 653 127.58 -61.85 26.23
N LEU A 654 128.92 -61.91 26.21
CA LEU A 654 129.79 -60.73 26.25
C LEU A 654 130.06 -60.07 24.87
N SER A 655 129.55 -60.60 23.75
CA SER A 655 129.81 -60.02 22.42
C SER A 655 128.72 -60.38 21.40
N GLY A 656 127.87 -59.41 21.03
CA GLY A 656 126.97 -59.50 19.86
C GLY A 656 125.46 -59.34 20.16
N TYR A 657 125.01 -58.21 20.70
CA TYR A 657 123.56 -57.96 20.94
C TYR A 657 122.74 -57.70 19.66
N ALA A 658 123.40 -57.55 18.51
CA ALA A 658 122.76 -57.30 17.23
C ALA A 658 122.21 -58.60 16.57
N ALA A 659 122.74 -59.77 16.94
CA ALA A 659 122.27 -61.08 16.47
C ALA A 659 122.65 -62.18 17.48
N TRP A 660 121.66 -62.87 18.03
CA TRP A 660 121.87 -63.96 18.99
C TRP A 660 122.40 -65.22 18.28
N SER A 661 123.73 -65.34 18.13
CA SER A 661 124.42 -66.54 17.61
C SER A 661 125.13 -67.31 18.76
N PRO A 662 125.37 -68.64 18.63
CA PRO A 662 125.97 -69.43 19.72
C PRO A 662 127.33 -68.88 20.12
N SER A 663 127.42 -68.37 21.36
CA SER A 663 128.64 -67.74 21.92
C SER A 663 129.23 -68.66 22.98
N THR A 664 130.56 -68.76 23.01
CA THR A 664 131.31 -69.56 23.98
C THR A 664 131.07 -69.02 25.40
N MET A 665 130.65 -69.88 26.33
CA MET A 665 130.41 -69.51 27.73
C MET A 665 131.73 -69.15 28.44
N SER A 666 131.78 -67.99 29.12
CA SER A 666 132.92 -67.59 29.94
C SER A 666 132.83 -68.17 31.35
N HIS A 667 133.95 -68.72 31.86
CA HIS A 667 134.06 -69.22 33.24
C HIS A 667 134.49 -68.12 34.24
N ALA A 668 134.81 -66.91 33.77
CA ALA A 668 135.30 -65.83 34.61
C ALA A 668 134.21 -65.33 35.59
N GLY A 669 134.52 -65.33 36.89
CA GLY A 669 133.61 -64.86 37.96
C GLY A 669 132.68 -65.93 38.54
N LEU A 670 132.75 -67.18 38.07
CA LEU A 670 132.06 -68.31 38.68
C LEU A 670 132.92 -68.93 39.79
N ALA A 671 132.45 -68.91 41.03
CA ALA A 671 133.10 -69.55 42.19
C ALA A 671 132.05 -70.32 43.02
N GLY A 672 132.39 -71.51 43.51
CA GLY A 672 131.62 -72.26 44.52
C GLY A 672 130.48 -73.16 44.02
N GLN A 673 130.32 -73.37 42.71
CA GLN A 673 129.27 -74.27 42.14
C GLN A 673 129.73 -75.11 40.93
N CYS A 674 131.04 -75.23 40.71
CA CYS A 674 131.60 -75.93 39.56
C CYS A 674 131.10 -77.39 39.46
N SER A 675 130.92 -78.07 40.60
CA SER A 675 130.42 -79.44 40.64
C SER A 675 129.02 -79.61 40.04
N THR A 676 128.16 -78.58 40.09
CA THR A 676 126.80 -78.64 39.54
C THR A 676 126.85 -78.61 38.02
N CYS A 677 127.63 -77.69 37.45
CA CYS A 677 127.79 -77.55 36.01
C CYS A 677 128.53 -78.75 35.40
N HIS A 678 129.53 -79.28 36.10
CA HIS A 678 130.35 -80.41 35.64
C HIS A 678 129.90 -81.78 36.20
N SER A 679 128.66 -81.85 36.71
CA SER A 679 128.03 -83.09 37.21
C SER A 679 127.69 -84.10 36.11
N GLY A 680 127.74 -83.67 34.83
CA GLY A 680 127.22 -84.41 33.68
C GLY A 680 125.78 -84.05 33.28
N ALA A 681 125.05 -83.28 34.10
CA ALA A 681 123.67 -82.88 33.80
C ALA A 681 123.53 -81.95 32.56
N TYR A 682 124.59 -81.26 32.17
CA TYR A 682 124.56 -80.22 31.12
C TYR A 682 125.41 -80.57 29.87
N LEU A 683 125.62 -81.87 29.62
CA LEU A 683 126.36 -82.35 28.44
C LEU A 683 125.74 -81.86 27.11
N ALA A 684 124.40 -81.76 27.04
CA ALA A 684 123.69 -81.27 25.86
C ALA A 684 123.96 -79.78 25.54
N GLN A 685 124.44 -79.02 26.53
CA GLN A 685 124.89 -77.64 26.40
C GLN A 685 126.42 -77.55 26.29
N ASN A 686 127.09 -78.67 25.96
CA ASN A 686 128.55 -78.83 25.84
C ASN A 686 129.35 -78.61 27.14
N ALA A 687 128.74 -78.79 28.31
CA ALA A 687 129.49 -78.78 29.58
C ALA A 687 130.30 -80.08 29.74
N GLN A 688 131.58 -79.98 30.12
CA GLN A 688 132.46 -81.14 30.37
C GLN A 688 132.08 -81.83 31.72
N ALA A 689 132.30 -83.14 31.86
CA ALA A 689 132.02 -83.90 33.08
C ALA A 689 133.28 -84.58 33.65
N LYS A 690 133.29 -84.89 34.96
CA LYS A 690 134.40 -85.58 35.64
C LYS A 690 134.66 -86.97 35.04
N THR A 691 135.93 -87.34 34.83
CA THR A 691 136.31 -88.65 34.27
C THR A 691 136.20 -89.78 35.31
N PRO A 692 136.03 -91.06 34.89
CA PRO A 692 135.85 -92.19 35.82
C PRO A 692 137.05 -92.46 36.74
N THR A 693 138.26 -92.04 36.36
CA THR A 693 139.49 -92.21 37.14
C THR A 693 139.73 -91.07 38.13
N HIS A 694 138.87 -90.05 38.15
CA HIS A 694 138.99 -88.92 39.06
C HIS A 694 138.79 -89.37 40.51
N ILE A 695 139.64 -88.88 41.42
CA ILE A 695 139.56 -89.20 42.85
C ILE A 695 138.14 -88.90 43.36
N PRO A 696 137.43 -89.89 43.95
CA PRO A 696 136.10 -89.67 44.50
C PRO A 696 136.16 -88.66 45.65
N THR A 697 135.55 -87.50 45.46
CA THR A 697 135.41 -86.47 46.48
C THR A 697 134.05 -85.80 46.39
N ALA A 698 133.43 -85.58 47.55
CA ALA A 698 132.20 -84.82 47.69
C ALA A 698 132.46 -83.31 47.84
N LEU A 699 133.73 -82.88 47.95
CA LEU A 699 134.10 -81.48 48.09
C LEU A 699 134.09 -80.75 46.73
N GLN A 700 133.76 -79.45 46.77
CA GLN A 700 133.84 -78.55 45.61
C GLN A 700 135.28 -78.47 45.09
N CYS A 701 135.45 -78.60 43.78
CA CYS A 701 136.75 -78.83 43.19
C CYS A 701 137.68 -77.60 43.25
N ASP A 702 137.11 -76.39 43.35
CA ASP A 702 137.79 -75.10 43.41
C ASP A 702 138.18 -74.66 44.84
N THR A 703 137.64 -75.31 45.87
CA THR A 703 137.87 -74.95 47.28
C THR A 703 138.67 -75.99 48.07
N ALA A 704 138.79 -77.23 47.56
CA ALA A 704 139.50 -78.32 48.23
C ALA A 704 141.01 -78.40 47.92
N GLY A 705 141.56 -77.45 47.16
CA GLY A 705 142.98 -77.43 46.76
C GLY A 705 143.42 -78.60 45.86
N CYS A 706 142.47 -79.41 45.36
CA CYS A 706 142.76 -80.59 44.54
C CYS A 706 143.21 -80.25 43.11
N HIS A 707 142.94 -79.04 42.62
CA HIS A 707 143.31 -78.58 41.28
C HIS A 707 143.95 -77.19 41.36
N SER A 708 144.99 -76.95 40.56
CA SER A 708 145.78 -75.71 40.56
C SER A 708 145.16 -74.58 39.71
N SER A 709 144.08 -74.86 38.97
CA SER A 709 143.38 -73.91 38.10
C SER A 709 141.90 -74.27 37.95
N THR A 710 141.02 -73.27 37.92
CA THR A 710 139.60 -73.44 37.59
C THR A 710 139.31 -73.47 36.09
N THR A 711 140.33 -73.26 35.25
CA THR A 711 140.22 -73.21 33.79
C THR A 711 140.84 -74.40 33.06
N SER A 712 141.51 -75.33 33.76
CA SER A 712 142.07 -76.56 33.19
C SER A 712 142.01 -77.72 34.19
N TRP A 713 141.22 -78.76 33.88
CA TRP A 713 140.92 -79.90 34.78
C TRP A 713 141.42 -81.24 34.17
N ALA A 714 142.71 -81.25 33.87
CA ALA A 714 143.65 -82.35 33.65
C ALA A 714 145.04 -81.68 33.66
#